data_AF-A0A0K1S0E8-F1
#
_entry.id   AF-A0A0K1S0E8-F1
#
_cell.length_a   1.000
_cell.length_b   1.000
_cell.length_c   1.000
_cell.angle_alpha   90.00
_cell.angle_beta   90.00
_cell.angle_gamma   90.00
#
_symmetry.space_group_name_H-M   'P 1'
#
loop_
_entity.id
_entity.type
_entity.pdbx_description
1 polymer ?
#
loop_
_entity_poly.entity_id
_entity_poly.type
_entity_poly.pdbx_seq_one_letter_code
_entity_poly.pdbx_strand_id
1 'polypeptide(L)'
;MLSSGNPLPAPILIGSGGRVPPNQIIAGANFSPDTFDIPLDLNTGIGFYESLEGMLVTVQDTMAVSPTIIRSTSSDSIWTVANRGADATGINSRGGIGIAPDDFNPERIQISAIDLPQVDVGDLLGNLTGVVDYAFGDYRVLVTEPVQATPGGLQREVTNLIGTADKLTIASYNVENLNPTESNPGGLERFGVLANQIVNNLRAPDIIGLQEIQDNNGPINDGTVAADLTYQALIDAITAAGGPTYQFLNIDPVDGRDGGAPGTNIRVGYLYNPDRVSFVEGSLRRITDPIATPDNDGAFTNSRKPLVATFTFNGQEVTVINNHLTSRRGGNGLFGNVQPPNIGGADVRANQATVINSEVNAILADDPNANVVVLGDLNGFDFEEFQQILSGGVLTNLSQTLDVRDRATFNFQGNSQALDHILITNNLASKAEYDIVRVNVDFLDQPADHEPILATLNLPQQSQSFTLQILQASDQEAGIPAFQDILGFSAVMNALDNKYTNTLKLTTGDVYISSPFFNASRDIYDNATTGNPQADQGGIADILINNELGWDVASVGNHEFSGGAGSFLNLVAPNPNWVNGQNGGVGIGPGGYPGAAFPYLANNLDYSRATLPNGLAVVANGGAPLPNTLTGSVVKDFNGEKVGIIGIVTPYLKSIADTGAIEVTTRDINGNVITGTTSVDVQVDSIIRNITPEVQALSNTGINKIILMTHLQESRIEIALAEEMAALGLGVDLLFGGGSHQQMSSSTGVPPYGKMKPNKITDSYCNPFPKCTGVEIIGLFTSIQPQIIAT
;
A
#
# COMPACT_ATOMS: atom_id res chain seq x y z
N MET A 1 72.21 19.28 13.17
CA MET A 1 72.59 17.91 12.71
C MET A 1 74.01 17.61 13.17
N LEU A 2 74.24 16.43 13.75
CA LEU A 2 75.56 15.99 14.25
C LEU A 2 76.36 15.14 13.21
N SER A 3 75.69 14.54 12.21
CA SER A 3 76.29 13.92 11.01
C SER A 3 75.21 13.71 9.93
N SER A 4 75.59 13.41 8.69
CA SER A 4 74.69 13.11 7.55
C SER A 4 75.27 12.00 6.66
N GLY A 5 74.41 11.25 5.94
CA GLY A 5 74.83 10.17 5.03
C GLY A 5 75.09 8.81 5.69
N ASN A 6 74.62 8.61 6.93
CA ASN A 6 74.68 7.31 7.59
C ASN A 6 73.68 6.33 6.94
N PRO A 7 74.01 5.02 6.81
CA PRO A 7 73.04 4.02 6.38
C PRO A 7 71.89 3.93 7.39
N LEU A 8 70.65 3.85 6.88
CA LEU A 8 69.48 3.56 7.70
C LEU A 8 69.51 2.09 8.17
N PRO A 9 68.88 1.76 9.31
CA PRO A 9 68.64 0.37 9.68
C PRO A 9 67.80 -0.34 8.61
N ALA A 10 67.94 -1.67 8.50
CA ALA A 10 67.08 -2.46 7.64
C ALA A 10 65.61 -2.32 8.08
N PRO A 11 64.66 -2.20 7.14
CA PRO A 11 63.25 -2.02 7.49
C PRO A 11 62.68 -3.26 8.17
N ILE A 12 61.85 -3.05 9.19
CA ILE A 12 61.07 -4.13 9.82
C ILE A 12 59.88 -4.47 8.91
N LEU A 13 59.72 -5.75 8.60
CA LEU A 13 58.59 -6.22 7.79
C LEU A 13 57.31 -6.26 8.63
N ILE A 14 56.27 -5.54 8.20
CA ILE A 14 54.89 -5.67 8.69
C ILE A 14 54.12 -6.53 7.69
N GLY A 15 53.65 -7.69 8.13
CA GLY A 15 53.05 -8.71 7.26
C GLY A 15 53.63 -10.11 7.47
N SER A 16 53.40 -11.00 6.51
CA SER A 16 53.61 -12.43 6.67
C SER A 16 55.09 -12.77 6.64
N GLY A 17 55.58 -13.49 7.64
CA GLY A 17 57.01 -13.71 7.84
C GLY A 17 57.76 -12.55 8.52
N GLY A 18 57.04 -11.48 8.87
CA GLY A 18 57.50 -10.37 9.70
C GLY A 18 56.69 -10.26 11.00
N ARG A 19 56.33 -9.04 11.37
CA ARG A 19 55.41 -8.75 12.47
C ARG A 19 53.99 -8.60 11.90
N VAL A 20 53.06 -9.43 12.36
CA VAL A 20 51.65 -9.36 11.96
C VAL A 20 50.91 -8.42 12.92
N PRO A 21 50.22 -7.38 12.43
CA PRO A 21 49.40 -6.53 13.27
C PRO A 21 48.30 -7.34 14.00
N PRO A 22 47.97 -7.01 15.25
CA PRO A 22 46.77 -7.53 15.90
C PRO A 22 45.53 -7.13 15.12
N ASN A 23 44.50 -7.98 15.13
CA ASN A 23 43.32 -7.87 14.28
C ASN A 23 41.98 -7.82 15.05
N GLN A 24 42.00 -7.52 16.36
CA GLN A 24 40.77 -7.41 17.16
C GLN A 24 40.86 -6.33 18.22
N ILE A 25 41.91 -6.38 19.06
CA ILE A 25 42.03 -5.52 20.25
C ILE A 25 42.85 -4.27 19.91
N ILE A 26 42.27 -3.08 20.00
CA ILE A 26 43.00 -1.81 19.82
C ILE A 26 43.85 -1.47 21.05
N ALA A 27 43.25 -1.52 22.25
CA ALA A 27 43.90 -1.18 23.51
C ALA A 27 43.58 -2.24 24.57
N GLY A 28 44.57 -2.58 25.38
CA GLY A 28 44.39 -3.55 26.48
C GLY A 28 43.56 -2.96 27.63
N ALA A 29 42.93 -3.82 28.43
CA ALA A 29 42.04 -3.41 29.53
C ALA A 29 42.68 -2.53 30.61
N ASN A 30 44.02 -2.52 30.70
CA ASN A 30 44.78 -1.70 31.64
C ASN A 30 45.48 -0.50 30.96
N PHE A 31 45.11 -0.14 29.73
CA PHE A 31 45.72 1.00 29.04
C PHE A 31 45.51 2.29 29.84
N SER A 32 46.61 2.99 30.12
CA SER A 32 46.58 4.32 30.72
C SER A 32 47.70 5.15 30.08
N PRO A 33 47.37 6.31 29.50
CA PRO A 33 48.36 7.17 28.84
C PRO A 33 49.36 7.80 29.81
N ASP A 34 49.05 7.78 31.12
CA ASP A 34 49.80 8.50 32.17
C ASP A 34 50.73 7.59 32.98
N THR A 35 50.75 6.28 32.71
CA THR A 35 51.58 5.32 33.45
C THR A 35 52.67 4.72 32.56
N PHE A 36 53.85 5.33 32.64
CA PHE A 36 55.07 4.87 31.98
C PHE A 36 55.56 3.47 32.43
N ASP A 37 55.01 2.93 33.53
CA ASP A 37 55.43 1.65 34.12
C ASP A 37 54.60 0.43 33.64
N ILE A 38 53.64 0.61 32.73
CA ILE A 38 52.87 -0.51 32.16
C ILE A 38 53.63 -1.08 30.95
N PRO A 39 54.03 -2.37 30.95
CA PRO A 39 54.63 -2.99 29.78
C PRO A 39 53.69 -2.90 28.57
N LEU A 40 54.25 -2.52 27.41
CA LEU A 40 53.52 -2.42 26.15
C LEU A 40 52.99 -3.80 25.73
N ASP A 41 51.66 -3.95 25.61
CA ASP A 41 51.06 -5.20 25.15
C ASP A 41 51.04 -5.25 23.62
N LEU A 42 52.01 -5.97 23.05
CA LEU A 42 52.17 -6.12 21.60
C LEU A 42 51.03 -6.88 20.91
N ASN A 43 50.10 -7.49 21.67
CA ASN A 43 48.90 -8.12 21.12
C ASN A 43 47.74 -7.13 20.92
N THR A 44 47.97 -5.84 21.17
CA THR A 44 47.00 -4.75 20.96
C THR A 44 47.47 -3.82 19.85
N GLY A 45 46.55 -3.22 19.10
CA GLY A 45 46.88 -2.29 18.02
C GLY A 45 47.80 -1.15 18.47
N ILE A 46 47.46 -0.47 19.56
CA ILE A 46 48.30 0.59 20.15
C ILE A 46 49.67 0.01 20.52
N GLY A 47 49.72 -1.10 21.26
CA GLY A 47 51.00 -1.66 21.67
C GLY A 47 51.87 -2.15 20.52
N PHE A 48 51.26 -2.64 19.44
CA PHE A 48 51.97 -3.02 18.23
C PHE A 48 52.61 -1.83 17.53
N TYR A 49 51.84 -0.79 17.20
CA TYR A 49 52.37 0.35 16.45
C TYR A 49 53.27 1.26 17.28
N GLU A 50 52.98 1.44 18.57
CA GLU A 50 53.85 2.18 19.49
C GLU A 50 55.26 1.57 19.53
N SER A 51 55.35 0.23 19.52
CA SER A 51 56.66 -0.46 19.50
C SER A 51 57.45 -0.26 18.20
N LEU A 52 56.81 0.32 17.18
CA LEU A 52 57.37 0.61 15.86
C LEU A 52 57.47 2.11 15.60
N GLU A 53 56.98 2.99 16.48
CA GLU A 53 57.00 4.44 16.27
C GLU A 53 58.43 4.94 16.02
N GLY A 54 58.62 5.74 14.97
CA GLY A 54 59.91 6.23 14.52
C GLY A 54 60.80 5.19 13.82
N MET A 55 60.37 3.93 13.69
CA MET A 55 61.12 2.89 12.98
C MET A 55 60.84 2.89 11.48
N LEU A 56 61.85 2.51 10.69
CA LEU A 56 61.70 2.21 9.27
C LEU A 56 61.04 0.84 9.13
N VAL A 57 59.92 0.77 8.41
CA VAL A 57 59.14 -0.45 8.18
C VAL A 57 58.87 -0.67 6.70
N THR A 58 58.53 -1.90 6.34
CA THR A 58 57.93 -2.24 5.04
C THR A 58 56.60 -2.93 5.27
N VAL A 59 55.49 -2.31 4.86
CA VAL A 59 54.17 -2.94 4.82
C VAL A 59 54.13 -3.82 3.58
N GLN A 60 53.91 -5.12 3.79
CA GLN A 60 53.98 -6.11 2.72
C GLN A 60 52.66 -6.17 1.92
N ASP A 61 52.78 -6.25 0.59
CA ASP A 61 51.69 -6.57 -0.35
C ASP A 61 50.36 -5.89 0.02
N THR A 62 50.43 -4.57 0.10
CA THR A 62 49.40 -3.68 0.65
C THR A 62 48.19 -3.58 -0.28
N MET A 63 46.99 -3.58 0.31
CA MET A 63 45.71 -3.33 -0.37
C MET A 63 44.99 -2.15 0.28
N ALA A 64 44.39 -1.28 -0.53
CA ALA A 64 43.58 -0.16 -0.08
C ALA A 64 42.22 -0.63 0.48
N VAL A 65 41.84 -0.11 1.64
CA VAL A 65 40.53 -0.34 2.29
C VAL A 65 39.73 0.97 2.42
N SER A 66 40.25 2.06 1.87
CA SER A 66 39.53 3.32 1.62
C SER A 66 39.93 3.86 0.24
N PRO A 67 39.09 4.69 -0.38
CA PRO A 67 39.56 5.57 -1.44
C PRO A 67 40.64 6.53 -0.92
N THR A 68 41.40 7.16 -1.82
CA THR A 68 42.38 8.19 -1.46
C THR A 68 41.70 9.40 -0.81
N ILE A 69 42.15 9.77 0.40
CA ILE A 69 41.70 10.97 1.09
C ILE A 69 42.59 12.13 0.64
N ILE A 70 42.06 12.94 -0.29
CA ILE A 70 42.77 14.10 -0.85
C ILE A 70 42.66 15.26 0.14
N ARG A 71 43.79 15.88 0.50
CA ARG A 71 43.80 17.02 1.44
C ARG A 71 44.47 18.25 0.82
N SER A 72 43.76 19.37 0.81
CA SER A 72 44.26 20.61 0.21
C SER A 72 45.39 21.30 1.00
N THR A 73 45.56 20.96 2.28
CA THR A 73 46.49 21.66 3.21
C THR A 73 47.44 20.72 3.96
N SER A 74 47.40 19.41 3.69
CA SER A 74 48.26 18.40 4.33
C SER A 74 48.57 17.25 3.36
N SER A 75 49.37 16.27 3.79
CA SER A 75 49.59 15.04 3.03
C SER A 75 48.28 14.30 2.74
N ASP A 76 48.18 13.75 1.54
CA ASP A 76 47.15 12.78 1.19
C ASP A 76 47.34 11.50 2.00
N SER A 77 46.24 10.75 2.19
CA SER A 77 46.32 9.48 2.88
C SER A 77 45.44 8.40 2.26
N ILE A 78 45.89 7.15 2.40
CA ILE A 78 45.14 5.95 2.01
C ILE A 78 45.16 5.02 3.21
N TRP A 79 44.01 4.46 3.58
CA TRP A 79 43.98 3.41 4.59
C TRP A 79 44.13 2.05 3.93
N THR A 80 44.93 1.20 4.56
CA THR A 80 45.35 -0.05 3.94
C THR A 80 45.44 -1.20 4.94
N VAL A 81 45.61 -2.41 4.42
CA VAL A 81 45.97 -3.62 5.16
C VAL A 81 47.19 -4.28 4.52
N ALA A 82 48.02 -4.94 5.35
CA ALA A 82 49.14 -5.76 4.88
C ALA A 82 48.65 -7.11 4.33
N ASN A 83 49.47 -7.76 3.49
CA ASN A 83 49.19 -9.07 2.87
C ASN A 83 47.80 -9.16 2.22
N ARG A 84 47.30 -8.06 1.65
CA ARG A 84 45.95 -7.96 1.10
C ARG A 84 44.83 -8.37 2.08
N GLY A 85 45.08 -8.20 3.37
CA GLY A 85 44.13 -8.56 4.41
C GLY A 85 44.05 -10.05 4.74
N ALA A 86 45.01 -10.88 4.32
CA ALA A 86 45.01 -12.32 4.62
C ALA A 86 45.01 -12.64 6.13
N ASP A 87 45.53 -11.72 6.96
CA ASP A 87 45.57 -11.84 8.42
C ASP A 87 44.48 -11.01 9.13
N ALA A 88 43.59 -10.36 8.37
CA ALA A 88 42.51 -9.53 8.88
C ALA A 88 41.21 -10.33 9.04
N THR A 89 40.37 -9.97 10.01
CA THR A 89 39.11 -10.67 10.34
C THR A 89 37.89 -10.05 9.66
N GLY A 90 37.99 -8.78 9.25
CA GLY A 90 36.88 -7.97 8.73
C GLY A 90 36.84 -7.80 7.20
N ILE A 91 37.73 -8.42 6.42
CA ILE A 91 37.75 -8.20 4.96
C ILE A 91 36.41 -8.60 4.33
N ASN A 92 35.81 -7.64 3.64
CA ASN A 92 34.51 -7.80 3.01
C ASN A 92 34.64 -8.20 1.54
N SER A 93 33.51 -8.52 0.91
CA SER A 93 33.45 -8.98 -0.49
C SER A 93 33.98 -7.97 -1.52
N ARG A 94 34.17 -6.71 -1.11
CA ARG A 94 34.58 -5.59 -1.97
C ARG A 94 36.03 -5.16 -1.75
N GLY A 95 36.75 -5.78 -0.83
CA GLY A 95 38.12 -5.42 -0.46
C GLY A 95 38.22 -4.35 0.63
N GLY A 96 37.09 -3.87 1.15
CA GLY A 96 37.05 -3.06 2.36
C GLY A 96 37.19 -3.92 3.62
N ILE A 97 37.15 -3.28 4.78
CA ILE A 97 37.27 -3.96 6.08
C ILE A 97 36.17 -3.49 7.03
N GLY A 98 35.20 -4.38 7.24
CA GLY A 98 34.02 -4.14 8.07
C GLY A 98 34.35 -4.16 9.55
N ILE A 99 33.66 -3.32 10.32
CA ILE A 99 33.71 -3.39 11.79
C ILE A 99 32.73 -4.43 12.34
N ALA A 100 33.00 -4.92 13.54
CA ALA A 100 32.14 -5.81 14.32
C ALA A 100 32.07 -5.34 15.78
N PRO A 101 31.14 -5.87 16.61
CA PRO A 101 31.00 -5.46 18.01
C PRO A 101 32.29 -5.53 18.84
N ASP A 102 33.18 -6.47 18.49
CA ASP A 102 34.45 -6.76 19.16
C ASP A 102 35.69 -6.49 18.28
N ASP A 103 35.50 -5.90 17.10
CA ASP A 103 36.58 -5.68 16.13
C ASP A 103 36.43 -4.33 15.41
N PHE A 104 37.35 -3.41 15.70
CA PHE A 104 37.43 -2.09 15.07
C PHE A 104 38.66 -1.97 14.15
N ASN A 105 39.17 -3.12 13.71
CA ASN A 105 40.24 -3.32 12.75
C ASN A 105 41.57 -2.64 13.15
N PRO A 106 42.23 -3.07 14.25
CA PRO A 106 43.55 -2.55 14.60
C PRO A 106 44.65 -2.86 13.58
N GLU A 107 44.46 -3.82 12.69
CA GLU A 107 45.41 -4.24 11.66
C GLU A 107 45.53 -3.25 10.48
N ARG A 108 44.66 -2.26 10.46
CA ARG A 108 44.63 -1.21 9.45
C ARG A 108 45.74 -0.19 9.67
N ILE A 109 46.34 0.25 8.57
CA ILE A 109 47.48 1.16 8.58
C ILE A 109 47.21 2.32 7.64
N GLN A 110 47.33 3.56 8.13
CA GLN A 110 47.30 4.73 7.29
C GLN A 110 48.63 4.87 6.55
N ILE A 111 48.59 5.00 5.24
CA ILE A 111 49.72 5.38 4.39
C ILE A 111 49.61 6.88 4.13
N SER A 112 50.71 7.61 4.25
CA SER A 112 50.75 9.05 3.99
C SER A 112 52.00 9.45 3.23
N ALA A 113 51.83 10.32 2.23
CA ALA A 113 52.91 10.91 1.45
C ALA A 113 52.51 12.30 0.94
N ILE A 114 53.45 13.05 0.36
CA ILE A 114 53.13 14.30 -0.35
C ILE A 114 52.33 14.01 -1.63
N ASP A 115 52.61 12.89 -2.30
CA ASP A 115 51.98 12.48 -3.54
C ASP A 115 51.66 10.98 -3.44
N LEU A 116 50.38 10.64 -3.40
CA LEU A 116 49.86 9.27 -3.39
C LEU A 116 49.00 9.03 -4.63
N PRO A 117 48.98 7.81 -5.19
CA PRO A 117 48.06 7.50 -6.27
C PRO A 117 46.61 7.67 -5.80
N GLN A 118 45.76 8.05 -6.74
CA GLN A 118 44.31 7.99 -6.60
C GLN A 118 43.88 6.53 -6.71
N VAL A 119 43.27 6.01 -5.65
CA VAL A 119 42.84 4.62 -5.57
C VAL A 119 41.40 4.50 -5.11
N ASP A 120 40.79 3.40 -5.50
CA ASP A 120 39.53 2.89 -4.96
C ASP A 120 39.80 1.76 -3.95
N VAL A 121 38.76 1.35 -3.21
CA VAL A 121 38.85 0.18 -2.33
C VAL A 121 39.21 -1.07 -3.15
N GLY A 122 40.14 -1.88 -2.61
CA GLY A 122 40.62 -3.12 -3.24
C GLY A 122 41.81 -2.94 -4.19
N ASP A 123 42.22 -1.72 -4.51
CA ASP A 123 43.43 -1.47 -5.29
C ASP A 123 44.69 -1.93 -4.54
N LEU A 124 45.67 -2.44 -5.29
CA LEU A 124 46.92 -2.98 -4.75
C LEU A 124 48.05 -1.96 -4.85
N LEU A 125 48.80 -1.80 -3.77
CA LEU A 125 49.92 -0.85 -3.67
C LEU A 125 51.29 -1.53 -3.58
N GLY A 126 51.33 -2.87 -3.56
CA GLY A 126 52.58 -3.63 -3.44
C GLY A 126 53.25 -3.43 -2.08
N ASN A 127 54.59 -3.48 -2.02
CA ASN A 127 55.32 -3.27 -0.77
C ASN A 127 55.58 -1.78 -0.55
N LEU A 128 55.24 -1.27 0.64
CA LEU A 128 55.39 0.14 0.98
C LEU A 128 56.40 0.31 2.12
N THR A 129 57.52 0.98 1.83
CA THR A 129 58.56 1.28 2.82
C THR A 129 58.45 2.71 3.31
N GLY A 130 58.50 2.91 4.63
CA GLY A 130 58.38 4.23 5.24
C GLY A 130 58.68 4.23 6.73
N VAL A 131 58.56 5.40 7.36
CA VAL A 131 58.75 5.56 8.81
C VAL A 131 57.39 5.59 9.50
N VAL A 132 57.22 4.82 10.57
CA VAL A 132 56.01 4.87 11.39
C VAL A 132 56.00 6.18 12.18
N ASP A 133 54.86 6.87 12.14
CA ASP A 133 54.60 8.12 12.82
C ASP A 133 53.22 8.05 13.50
N TYR A 134 53.01 8.90 14.50
CA TYR A 134 51.74 9.00 15.21
C TYR A 134 51.26 10.45 15.21
N ALA A 135 50.08 10.68 14.63
CA ALA A 135 49.51 12.01 14.52
C ALA A 135 47.99 11.97 14.53
N PHE A 136 47.38 13.00 15.11
CA PHE A 136 45.92 13.16 15.17
C PHE A 136 45.15 11.98 15.79
N GLY A 137 45.80 11.19 16.65
CA GLY A 137 45.18 10.06 17.31
C GLY A 137 45.20 8.76 16.51
N ASP A 138 46.04 8.66 15.47
CA ASP A 138 46.19 7.48 14.62
C ASP A 138 47.67 7.24 14.24
N TYR A 139 48.03 5.97 14.04
CA TYR A 139 49.34 5.56 13.52
C TYR A 139 49.35 5.55 11.99
N ARG A 140 50.46 6.00 11.40
CA ARG A 140 50.64 6.08 9.96
C ARG A 140 52.05 5.69 9.54
N VAL A 141 52.21 5.25 8.29
CA VAL A 141 53.51 5.05 7.65
C VAL A 141 53.73 6.19 6.67
N LEU A 142 54.75 7.01 6.95
CA LEU A 142 55.25 8.05 6.07
C LEU A 142 56.13 7.39 5.00
N VAL A 143 55.56 7.08 3.85
CA VAL A 143 56.28 6.40 2.77
C VAL A 143 57.34 7.31 2.16
N THR A 144 58.53 6.75 1.93
CA THR A 144 59.71 7.51 1.47
C THR A 144 59.97 7.37 -0.03
N GLU A 145 59.28 6.45 -0.68
CA GLU A 145 59.43 6.12 -2.10
C GLU A 145 58.11 6.36 -2.85
N PRO A 146 58.16 6.61 -4.17
CA PRO A 146 56.94 6.74 -4.98
C PRO A 146 56.05 5.50 -4.90
N VAL A 147 54.76 5.70 -4.68
CA VAL A 147 53.76 4.63 -4.61
C VAL A 147 53.06 4.47 -5.96
N GLN A 148 52.91 3.22 -6.39
CA GLN A 148 52.15 2.87 -7.59
C GLN A 148 50.95 2.02 -7.20
N ALA A 149 49.80 2.27 -7.84
CA ALA A 149 48.60 1.48 -7.65
C ALA A 149 48.35 0.56 -8.85
N THR A 150 47.87 -0.65 -8.57
CA THR A 150 47.30 -1.56 -9.55
C THR A 150 45.80 -1.67 -9.27
N PRO A 151 44.93 -1.33 -10.24
CA PRO A 151 43.49 -1.38 -10.03
C PRO A 151 42.99 -2.77 -9.62
N GLY A 152 42.14 -2.82 -8.59
CA GLY A 152 41.43 -4.01 -8.12
C GLY A 152 40.24 -4.38 -8.99
N GLY A 153 39.79 -3.45 -9.86
CA GLY A 153 38.73 -3.67 -10.84
C GLY A 153 37.32 -3.60 -10.28
N LEU A 154 37.14 -2.97 -9.11
CA LEU A 154 35.84 -2.79 -8.48
C LEU A 154 34.87 -2.05 -9.41
N GLN A 155 33.60 -2.44 -9.42
CA GLN A 155 32.56 -1.83 -10.24
C GLN A 155 31.41 -1.35 -9.37
N ARG A 156 30.80 -0.23 -9.77
CA ARG A 156 29.57 0.28 -9.16
C ARG A 156 28.44 -0.73 -9.39
N GLU A 157 27.67 -0.99 -8.37
CA GLU A 157 26.58 -1.97 -8.40
C GLU A 157 25.33 -1.42 -9.07
N VAL A 158 24.57 -2.31 -9.71
CA VAL A 158 23.17 -2.06 -10.08
C VAL A 158 22.34 -3.09 -9.33
N THR A 159 21.34 -2.62 -8.57
CA THR A 159 20.49 -3.51 -7.79
C THR A 159 19.72 -4.50 -8.69
N ASN A 160 19.51 -5.69 -8.15
CA ASN A 160 18.60 -6.70 -8.71
C ASN A 160 17.18 -6.57 -8.15
N LEU A 161 16.96 -5.69 -7.16
CA LEU A 161 15.63 -5.41 -6.62
C LEU A 161 14.85 -4.53 -7.59
N ILE A 162 13.67 -4.98 -7.99
CA ILE A 162 12.85 -4.30 -8.99
C ILE A 162 11.42 -4.18 -8.48
N GLY A 163 10.84 -2.98 -8.61
CA GLY A 163 9.43 -2.74 -8.35
C GLY A 163 8.56 -3.49 -9.35
N THR A 164 7.44 -4.06 -8.89
CA THR A 164 6.49 -4.76 -9.76
C THR A 164 5.07 -4.31 -9.42
N ALA A 165 4.06 -4.89 -10.10
CA ALA A 165 2.67 -4.67 -9.73
C ALA A 165 2.39 -5.01 -8.26
N ASP A 166 3.06 -6.01 -7.69
CA ASP A 166 2.86 -6.45 -6.30
C ASP A 166 4.02 -6.08 -5.37
N LYS A 167 5.13 -5.52 -5.89
CA LYS A 167 6.30 -5.16 -5.08
C LYS A 167 6.50 -3.64 -5.06
N LEU A 168 6.38 -3.06 -3.87
CA LEU A 168 6.75 -1.68 -3.59
C LEU A 168 8.27 -1.58 -3.37
N THR A 169 8.92 -0.55 -3.89
CA THR A 169 10.34 -0.24 -3.64
C THR A 169 10.51 1.02 -2.80
N ILE A 170 11.29 0.93 -1.72
CA ILE A 170 11.54 2.03 -0.79
C ILE A 170 13.05 2.16 -0.55
N ALA A 171 13.62 3.32 -0.89
CA ALA A 171 15.02 3.61 -0.70
C ALA A 171 15.26 4.64 0.41
N SER A 172 16.45 4.62 1.00
CA SER A 172 17.01 5.71 1.79
C SER A 172 18.31 6.19 1.15
N TYR A 173 18.51 7.50 1.06
CA TYR A 173 19.72 8.07 0.48
C TYR A 173 20.12 9.40 1.13
N ASN A 174 21.24 9.39 1.86
CA ASN A 174 21.92 10.60 2.28
C ASN A 174 22.71 11.16 1.08
N VAL A 175 22.33 12.36 0.63
CA VAL A 175 22.89 13.03 -0.56
C VAL A 175 23.91 14.12 -0.22
N GLU A 176 24.46 14.08 1.00
CA GLU A 176 25.58 14.90 1.50
C GLU A 176 25.48 16.39 1.09
N ASN A 177 24.75 17.17 1.87
CA ASN A 177 24.63 18.62 1.78
C ASN A 177 24.17 19.16 0.41
N LEU A 178 23.27 18.45 -0.28
CA LEU A 178 22.82 18.80 -1.61
C LEU A 178 22.10 20.16 -1.62
N ASN A 179 22.58 21.10 -2.46
CA ASN A 179 21.99 22.42 -2.65
C ASN A 179 22.12 22.88 -4.13
N PRO A 180 21.30 23.83 -4.60
CA PRO A 180 21.24 24.21 -6.01
C PRO A 180 22.22 25.34 -6.37
N THR A 181 23.25 25.59 -5.55
CA THR A 181 24.21 26.68 -5.74
C THR A 181 25.61 26.14 -6.09
N GLU A 182 26.53 27.03 -6.52
CA GLU A 182 27.93 26.67 -6.77
C GLU A 182 28.69 26.18 -5.52
N SER A 183 28.10 26.31 -4.33
CA SER A 183 28.64 25.77 -3.08
C SER A 183 28.28 24.31 -2.83
N ASN A 184 27.50 23.69 -3.71
CA ASN A 184 27.24 22.25 -3.70
C ASN A 184 28.58 21.48 -3.70
N PRO A 185 28.81 20.55 -2.76
CA PRO A 185 29.96 19.66 -2.82
C PRO A 185 30.04 19.00 -4.21
N GLY A 186 31.20 19.05 -4.87
CA GLY A 186 31.34 18.52 -6.23
C GLY A 186 30.66 19.32 -7.35
N GLY A 187 30.08 20.49 -7.06
CA GLY A 187 29.45 21.39 -8.04
C GLY A 187 28.07 20.94 -8.52
N LEU A 188 27.44 21.72 -9.41
CA LEU A 188 26.08 21.48 -9.88
C LEU A 188 25.92 20.22 -10.75
N GLU A 189 27.00 19.74 -11.37
CA GLU A 189 27.02 18.50 -12.16
C GLU A 189 26.67 17.25 -11.34
N ARG A 190 26.86 17.33 -10.02
CA ARG A 190 26.52 16.28 -9.06
C ARG A 190 25.06 15.87 -9.09
N PHE A 191 24.12 16.79 -9.36
CA PHE A 191 22.71 16.45 -9.53
C PHE A 191 22.52 15.39 -10.63
N GLY A 192 23.27 15.49 -11.73
CA GLY A 192 23.24 14.51 -12.81
C GLY A 192 23.80 13.15 -12.41
N VAL A 193 24.83 13.11 -11.55
CA VAL A 193 25.41 11.85 -11.07
C VAL A 193 24.44 11.14 -10.12
N LEU A 194 23.90 11.87 -9.13
CA LEU A 194 22.89 11.34 -8.20
C LEU A 194 21.63 10.88 -8.93
N ALA A 195 21.17 11.64 -9.92
CA ALA A 195 20.05 11.26 -10.76
C ALA A 195 20.31 9.94 -11.52
N ASN A 196 21.50 9.77 -12.09
CA ASN A 196 21.87 8.50 -12.75
C ASN A 196 21.91 7.33 -11.77
N GLN A 197 22.39 7.53 -10.54
CA GLN A 197 22.34 6.49 -9.50
C GLN A 197 20.90 6.13 -9.14
N ILE A 198 20.02 7.11 -8.97
CA ILE A 198 18.60 6.89 -8.68
C ILE A 198 17.92 6.12 -9.82
N VAL A 199 18.16 6.50 -11.08
CA VAL A 199 17.47 5.91 -12.23
C VAL A 199 18.06 4.53 -12.59
N ASN A 200 19.38 4.44 -12.71
CA ASN A 200 20.04 3.28 -13.30
C ASN A 200 20.52 2.27 -12.26
N ASN A 201 21.13 2.74 -11.15
CA ASN A 201 21.68 1.84 -10.13
C ASN A 201 20.61 1.37 -9.14
N LEU A 202 19.72 2.27 -8.70
CA LEU A 202 18.59 1.99 -7.80
C LEU A 202 17.30 1.58 -8.52
N ARG A 203 17.28 1.61 -9.86
CA ARG A 203 16.12 1.22 -10.69
C ARG A 203 14.86 2.06 -10.46
N ALA A 204 15.02 3.36 -10.17
CA ALA A 204 13.94 4.32 -9.92
C ALA A 204 12.92 3.85 -8.85
N PRO A 205 13.30 3.86 -7.55
CA PRO A 205 12.45 3.41 -6.45
C PRO A 205 11.12 4.16 -6.34
N ASP A 206 10.06 3.51 -5.87
CA ASP A 206 8.73 4.11 -5.74
C ASP A 206 8.68 5.23 -4.69
N ILE A 207 9.43 5.07 -3.60
CA ILE A 207 9.60 6.04 -2.52
C ILE A 207 11.10 6.15 -2.20
N ILE A 208 11.62 7.38 -2.04
CA ILE A 208 12.99 7.65 -1.62
C ILE A 208 12.95 8.59 -0.41
N GLY A 209 13.39 8.11 0.74
CA GLY A 209 13.70 8.95 1.89
C GLY A 209 15.07 9.61 1.70
N LEU A 210 15.10 10.93 1.56
CA LEU A 210 16.32 11.70 1.39
C LEU A 210 16.79 12.28 2.73
N GLN A 211 18.10 12.24 2.95
CA GLN A 211 18.76 12.99 4.02
C GLN A 211 19.77 13.96 3.41
N GLU A 212 20.10 14.98 4.16
CA GLU A 212 21.04 16.02 3.76
C GLU A 212 20.64 16.94 2.60
N ILE A 213 19.34 17.22 2.50
CA ILE A 213 18.84 18.30 1.64
C ILE A 213 19.06 19.64 2.34
N GLN A 214 19.72 20.57 1.66
CA GLN A 214 19.96 21.95 2.12
C GLN A 214 19.00 22.97 1.52
N ASP A 215 19.06 24.17 2.07
CA ASP A 215 18.27 25.33 1.67
C ASP A 215 18.58 25.76 0.23
N ASN A 216 17.65 26.48 -0.37
CA ASN A 216 17.78 27.05 -1.72
C ASN A 216 19.02 27.94 -1.89
N ASN A 217 19.55 28.49 -0.82
CA ASN A 217 20.74 29.35 -0.81
C ASN A 217 22.01 28.63 -0.31
N GLY A 218 21.96 27.31 -0.13
CA GLY A 218 23.08 26.50 0.35
C GLY A 218 23.49 26.88 1.79
N PRO A 219 24.78 27.12 2.07
CA PRO A 219 25.28 27.38 3.43
C PRO A 219 25.18 28.85 3.88
N ILE A 220 24.48 29.70 3.13
CA ILE A 220 24.35 31.12 3.46
C ILE A 220 23.37 31.28 4.62
N ASN A 221 23.89 31.73 5.77
CA ASN A 221 23.09 31.93 6.98
C ASN A 221 22.34 33.29 6.95
N ASP A 222 21.22 33.38 6.22
CA ASP A 222 20.38 34.57 6.09
C ASP A 222 18.91 34.40 6.54
N GLY A 223 18.59 33.24 7.12
CA GLY A 223 17.24 32.87 7.58
C GLY A 223 16.37 32.15 6.54
N THR A 224 16.90 31.87 5.34
CA THR A 224 16.24 31.00 4.36
C THR A 224 16.14 29.57 4.88
N VAL A 225 14.95 28.97 4.80
CA VAL A 225 14.68 27.57 5.20
C VAL A 225 14.01 26.74 4.10
N ALA A 226 13.65 27.36 2.98
CA ALA A 226 12.99 26.69 1.87
C ALA A 226 14.01 25.86 1.07
N ALA A 227 13.58 24.67 0.60
CA ALA A 227 14.41 23.75 -0.20
C ALA A 227 13.72 23.27 -1.50
N ASP A 228 12.64 23.91 -1.90
CA ASP A 228 11.86 23.57 -3.10
C ASP A 228 12.69 23.62 -4.39
N LEU A 229 13.64 24.56 -4.51
CA LEU A 229 14.55 24.62 -5.66
C LEU A 229 15.57 23.47 -5.65
N THR A 230 16.02 23.04 -4.47
CA THR A 230 16.91 21.88 -4.31
C THR A 230 16.21 20.61 -4.78
N TYR A 231 14.97 20.37 -4.33
CA TYR A 231 14.18 19.22 -4.75
C TYR A 231 13.88 19.26 -6.25
N GLN A 232 13.46 20.42 -6.77
CA GLN A 232 13.14 20.57 -8.18
C GLN A 232 14.36 20.29 -9.07
N ALA A 233 15.55 20.78 -8.71
CA ALA A 233 16.78 20.51 -9.46
C ALA A 233 17.11 19.00 -9.53
N LEU A 234 16.90 18.26 -8.44
CA LEU A 234 17.09 16.81 -8.42
C LEU A 234 16.02 16.08 -9.26
N ILE A 235 14.74 16.49 -9.16
CA ILE A 235 13.63 15.92 -9.96
C ILE A 235 13.86 16.16 -11.46
N ASP A 236 14.30 17.36 -11.84
CA ASP A 236 14.62 17.71 -13.21
C ASP A 236 15.78 16.86 -13.75
N ALA A 237 16.83 16.66 -12.96
CA ALA A 237 17.95 15.81 -13.31
C ALA A 237 17.54 14.33 -13.45
N ILE A 238 16.69 13.82 -12.56
CA ILE A 238 16.13 12.46 -12.63
C ILE A 238 15.29 12.29 -13.91
N THR A 239 14.43 13.26 -14.21
CA THR A 239 13.60 13.24 -15.42
C THR A 239 14.48 13.27 -16.68
N ALA A 240 15.53 14.10 -16.68
CA ALA A 240 16.50 14.18 -17.78
C ALA A 240 17.31 12.88 -17.96
N ALA A 241 17.58 12.14 -16.88
CA ALA A 241 18.21 10.83 -16.91
C ALA A 241 17.26 9.69 -17.36
N GLY A 242 15.98 9.98 -17.63
CA GLY A 242 14.97 9.01 -18.07
C GLY A 242 14.18 8.36 -16.92
N GLY A 243 14.27 8.90 -15.71
CA GLY A 243 13.47 8.48 -14.55
C GLY A 243 12.05 9.04 -14.55
N PRO A 244 11.24 8.66 -13.54
CA PRO A 244 9.91 9.21 -13.35
C PRO A 244 9.97 10.68 -12.91
N THR A 245 8.89 11.41 -13.17
CA THR A 245 8.68 12.74 -12.59
C THR A 245 8.17 12.59 -11.16
N TYR A 246 9.10 12.44 -10.23
CA TYR A 246 8.79 12.35 -8.80
C TYR A 246 8.08 13.61 -8.29
N GLN A 247 7.29 13.44 -7.24
CA GLN A 247 6.85 14.53 -6.37
C GLN A 247 7.65 14.51 -5.07
N PHE A 248 7.82 15.67 -4.42
CA PHE A 248 8.52 15.75 -3.14
C PHE A 248 7.57 16.04 -1.97
N LEU A 249 7.92 15.54 -0.79
CA LEU A 249 7.28 15.89 0.48
C LEU A 249 8.34 16.46 1.42
N ASN A 250 8.08 17.66 1.94
CA ASN A 250 8.97 18.38 2.83
C ASN A 250 8.15 19.24 3.80
N ILE A 251 8.65 19.40 5.02
CA ILE A 251 8.23 20.45 5.93
C ILE A 251 9.47 21.31 6.15
N ASP A 252 9.36 22.63 6.00
CA ASP A 252 10.49 23.53 6.18
C ASP A 252 10.93 23.58 7.65
N PRO A 253 12.24 23.47 7.93
CA PRO A 253 12.75 23.58 9.30
C PRO A 253 12.51 24.95 9.92
N VAL A 254 12.62 25.02 11.25
CA VAL A 254 12.67 26.30 11.96
C VAL A 254 14.13 26.76 11.99
N ASP A 255 14.36 27.96 11.45
CA ASP A 255 15.69 28.56 11.32
C ASP A 255 16.49 28.50 12.63
N GLY A 256 17.68 27.91 12.56
CA GLY A 256 18.62 27.80 13.67
C GLY A 256 18.18 26.89 14.84
N ARG A 257 17.09 26.13 14.69
CA ARG A 257 16.57 25.22 15.74
C ARG A 257 16.64 23.76 15.37
N ASP A 258 16.35 23.43 14.12
CA ASP A 258 16.52 22.08 13.60
C ASP A 258 17.99 21.87 13.20
N GLY A 259 18.60 20.79 13.70
CA GLY A 259 20.06 20.58 13.67
C GLY A 259 20.71 20.53 12.28
N GLY A 260 22.04 20.58 12.28
CA GLY A 260 22.88 20.64 11.07
C GLY A 260 24.04 21.61 11.25
N ALA A 261 24.78 21.89 10.17
CA ALA A 261 25.77 22.97 10.20
C ALA A 261 25.05 24.33 10.34
N PRO A 262 25.60 25.29 11.10
CA PRO A 262 24.98 26.61 11.25
C PRO A 262 24.63 27.25 9.91
N GLY A 263 23.36 27.63 9.73
CA GLY A 263 22.86 28.32 8.53
C GLY A 263 22.51 27.45 7.32
N THR A 264 22.46 26.12 7.47
CA THR A 264 22.15 25.19 6.35
C THR A 264 20.80 24.47 6.46
N ASN A 265 20.18 24.55 7.65
CA ASN A 265 18.92 23.92 8.04
C ASN A 265 18.72 22.50 7.46
N ILE A 266 19.78 21.70 7.40
CA ILE A 266 19.78 20.42 6.68
C ILE A 266 18.63 19.53 7.17
N ARG A 267 17.86 18.94 6.23
CA ARG A 267 16.62 18.23 6.55
C ARG A 267 16.53 16.83 5.97
N VAL A 268 15.48 16.14 6.38
CA VAL A 268 14.96 14.93 5.76
C VAL A 268 13.74 15.26 4.91
N GLY A 269 13.51 14.50 3.84
CA GLY A 269 12.34 14.65 2.97
C GLY A 269 12.09 13.40 2.13
N TYR A 270 11.09 13.45 1.25
CA TYR A 270 10.77 12.35 0.36
C TYR A 270 10.76 12.78 -1.10
N LEU A 271 11.16 11.86 -1.99
CA LEU A 271 10.66 11.80 -3.37
C LEU A 271 9.77 10.57 -3.50
N TYR A 272 8.66 10.66 -4.24
CA TYR A 272 7.79 9.51 -4.49
C TYR A 272 7.19 9.54 -5.90
N ASN A 273 7.00 8.35 -6.49
CA ASN A 273 6.48 8.20 -7.85
C ASN A 273 4.94 8.16 -7.81
N PRO A 274 4.24 9.22 -8.26
CA PRO A 274 2.78 9.28 -8.19
C PRO A 274 2.08 8.25 -9.09
N ASP A 275 2.77 7.67 -10.07
CA ASP A 275 2.22 6.60 -10.93
C ASP A 275 2.22 5.24 -10.23
N ARG A 276 2.92 5.11 -9.09
CA ARG A 276 3.09 3.84 -8.37
C ARG A 276 2.47 3.87 -6.99
N VAL A 277 2.53 5.01 -6.29
CA VAL A 277 1.96 5.19 -4.96
C VAL A 277 1.16 6.48 -4.88
N SER A 278 0.14 6.50 -4.02
CA SER A 278 -0.59 7.72 -3.67
C SER A 278 -0.20 8.17 -2.27
N PHE A 279 0.11 9.45 -2.08
CA PHE A 279 0.30 10.02 -0.76
C PHE A 279 -1.03 10.15 -0.02
N VAL A 280 -1.09 9.75 1.25
CA VAL A 280 -2.27 9.92 2.10
C VAL A 280 -2.27 11.33 2.67
N GLU A 281 -3.15 12.20 2.13
CA GLU A 281 -3.26 13.59 2.56
C GLU A 281 -3.47 13.71 4.08
N GLY A 282 -2.78 14.67 4.70
CA GLY A 282 -2.83 14.88 6.15
C GLY A 282 -1.91 13.97 6.98
N SER A 283 -1.27 12.96 6.38
CA SER A 283 -0.32 12.08 7.11
C SER A 283 1.07 12.70 7.32
N LEU A 284 1.45 13.70 6.51
CA LEU A 284 2.78 14.33 6.58
C LEU A 284 2.95 15.13 7.88
N ARG A 285 3.89 14.73 8.73
CA ARG A 285 4.18 15.42 10.00
C ARG A 285 5.58 15.13 10.51
N ARG A 286 6.04 15.98 11.43
CA ARG A 286 7.28 15.71 12.20
C ARG A 286 6.98 14.94 13.47
N ILE A 287 7.90 14.07 13.87
CA ILE A 287 7.92 13.54 15.23
C ILE A 287 8.48 14.62 16.15
N THR A 288 7.75 14.90 17.23
CA THR A 288 8.18 15.80 18.31
C THR A 288 8.31 15.02 19.60
N ASP A 289 9.32 15.34 20.40
CA ASP A 289 9.45 14.77 21.73
C ASP A 289 8.29 15.28 22.64
N PRO A 290 7.56 14.41 23.36
CA PRO A 290 6.54 14.82 24.32
C PRO A 290 7.02 15.80 25.41
N ILE A 291 8.32 15.84 25.71
CA ILE A 291 8.89 16.81 26.66
C ILE A 291 9.34 18.12 26.00
N ALA A 292 9.16 18.27 24.69
CA ALA A 292 9.53 19.48 23.97
C ALA A 292 8.75 20.71 24.48
N THR A 293 9.42 21.85 24.43
CA THR A 293 8.88 23.17 24.77
C THR A 293 9.22 24.14 23.63
N PRO A 294 8.65 25.37 23.61
CA PRO A 294 9.00 26.34 22.59
C PRO A 294 10.50 26.67 22.48
N ASP A 295 11.35 26.37 23.47
CA ASP A 295 12.79 26.69 23.43
C ASP A 295 13.69 25.45 23.52
N ASN A 296 13.13 24.25 23.51
CA ASN A 296 13.86 22.99 23.67
C ASN A 296 13.10 21.87 22.96
N ASP A 297 13.74 21.23 21.99
CA ASP A 297 13.14 20.16 21.17
C ASP A 297 13.29 18.76 21.78
N GLY A 298 13.60 18.67 23.08
CA GLY A 298 13.81 17.42 23.80
C GLY A 298 14.97 16.63 23.20
N ALA A 299 14.74 15.35 22.90
CA ALA A 299 15.67 14.45 22.22
C ALA A 299 16.18 14.97 20.86
N PHE A 300 15.48 15.91 20.24
CA PHE A 300 15.86 16.47 18.94
C PHE A 300 16.51 17.86 19.02
N THR A 301 16.88 18.33 20.22
CA THR A 301 17.59 19.61 20.39
C THR A 301 18.88 19.64 19.58
N ASN A 302 19.03 20.65 18.71
CA ASN A 302 20.14 20.78 17.77
C ASN A 302 20.31 19.56 16.82
N SER A 303 19.21 18.86 16.54
CA SER A 303 19.17 17.70 15.66
C SER A 303 17.95 17.77 14.73
N ARG A 304 17.90 16.93 13.70
CA ARG A 304 16.79 16.93 12.74
C ARG A 304 15.62 16.15 13.35
N LYS A 305 14.42 16.70 13.27
CA LYS A 305 13.18 15.99 13.64
C LYS A 305 12.81 15.00 12.51
N PRO A 306 12.49 13.73 12.84
CA PRO A 306 12.03 12.76 11.85
C PRO A 306 10.78 13.21 11.10
N LEU A 307 10.63 12.79 9.84
CA LEU A 307 9.48 13.11 9.00
C LEU A 307 8.67 11.84 8.70
N VAL A 308 7.40 11.85 9.08
CA VAL A 308 6.44 10.77 8.84
C VAL A 308 5.63 11.09 7.60
N ALA A 309 5.44 10.12 6.71
CA ALA A 309 4.48 10.18 5.61
C ALA A 309 3.86 8.81 5.37
N THR A 310 2.58 8.76 5.04
CA THR A 310 1.88 7.52 4.70
C THR A 310 1.56 7.49 3.21
N PHE A 311 1.80 6.35 2.58
CA PHE A 311 1.54 6.11 1.16
C PHE A 311 0.62 4.91 0.99
N THR A 312 -0.28 4.97 0.03
CA THR A 312 -1.07 3.82 -0.42
C THR A 312 -0.40 3.16 -1.61
N PHE A 313 -0.15 1.86 -1.51
CA PHE A 313 0.26 0.99 -2.60
C PHE A 313 -0.71 -0.18 -2.64
N ASN A 314 -1.35 -0.45 -3.79
CA ASN A 314 -2.21 -1.62 -3.93
C ASN A 314 -3.35 -1.70 -2.89
N GLY A 315 -3.88 -0.56 -2.46
CA GLY A 315 -4.92 -0.46 -1.43
C GLY A 315 -4.42 -0.63 0.01
N GLN A 316 -3.13 -0.89 0.21
CA GLN A 316 -2.50 -1.02 1.52
C GLN A 316 -1.74 0.26 1.87
N GLU A 317 -1.90 0.75 3.09
CA GLU A 317 -1.11 1.86 3.61
C GLU A 317 0.27 1.38 4.10
N VAL A 318 1.29 2.19 3.84
CA VAL A 318 2.66 2.04 4.33
C VAL A 318 3.11 3.38 4.90
N THR A 319 3.37 3.41 6.21
CA THR A 319 3.87 4.59 6.91
C THR A 319 5.38 4.56 6.95
N VAL A 320 6.02 5.58 6.38
CA VAL A 320 7.48 5.71 6.35
C VAL A 320 7.90 6.82 7.31
N ILE A 321 8.89 6.53 8.14
CA ILE A 321 9.52 7.47 9.08
C ILE A 321 10.97 7.67 8.63
N ASN A 322 11.26 8.85 8.09
CA ASN A 322 12.59 9.21 7.60
C ASN A 322 13.36 9.97 8.69
N ASN A 323 14.57 9.50 8.99
CA ASN A 323 15.38 9.94 10.11
C ASN A 323 16.76 10.42 9.63
N HIS A 324 17.31 11.39 10.36
CA HIS A 324 18.73 11.71 10.33
C HIS A 324 19.14 12.01 11.77
N LEU A 325 19.70 11.00 12.46
CA LEU A 325 19.99 11.09 13.89
C LEU A 325 21.29 11.84 14.20
N THR A 326 21.51 12.15 15.47
CA THR A 326 22.69 12.91 15.90
C THR A 326 24.00 12.19 15.56
N SER A 327 24.88 12.90 14.86
CA SER A 327 26.19 12.39 14.41
C SER A 327 27.08 11.91 15.54
N ARG A 328 28.11 11.12 15.18
CA ARG A 328 29.15 10.64 16.10
C ARG A 328 30.23 11.68 16.43
N ARG A 329 30.07 12.94 15.97
CA ARG A 329 31.04 14.01 16.22
C ARG A 329 31.23 14.27 17.71
N GLY A 330 32.47 14.60 18.09
CA GLY A 330 32.86 14.84 19.49
C GLY A 330 33.30 13.59 20.26
N GLY A 331 33.29 12.40 19.63
CA GLY A 331 33.90 11.19 20.18
C GLY A 331 35.44 11.22 20.15
N ASN A 332 36.06 10.22 20.80
CA ASN A 332 37.51 10.04 20.76
C ASN A 332 37.93 9.16 19.56
N GLY A 333 39.14 9.37 19.04
CA GLY A 333 39.70 8.53 17.98
C GLY A 333 40.04 7.12 18.47
N LEU A 334 40.04 6.14 17.56
CA LEU A 334 40.26 4.73 17.88
C LEU A 334 41.61 4.47 18.55
N PHE A 335 42.69 5.10 18.08
CA PHE A 335 44.03 5.00 18.67
C PHE A 335 44.38 6.20 19.57
N GLY A 336 43.37 6.94 20.04
CA GLY A 336 43.57 8.09 20.91
C GLY A 336 43.99 7.73 22.34
N ASN A 337 44.34 8.75 23.13
CA ASN A 337 44.77 8.60 24.52
C ASN A 337 43.63 8.24 25.51
N VAL A 338 42.37 8.31 25.07
CA VAL A 338 41.20 7.91 25.87
C VAL A 338 40.72 6.55 25.37
N GLN A 339 40.81 5.53 26.23
CA GLN A 339 40.42 4.15 25.92
C GLN A 339 39.50 3.57 27.02
N PRO A 340 38.42 2.84 26.65
CA PRO A 340 37.88 2.75 25.29
C PRO A 340 37.40 4.13 24.79
N PRO A 341 37.38 4.39 23.46
CA PRO A 341 36.99 5.68 22.93
C PRO A 341 35.54 6.02 23.31
N ASN A 342 35.28 7.27 23.71
CA ASN A 342 33.90 7.73 23.92
C ASN A 342 33.17 7.80 22.56
N ILE A 343 31.97 7.25 22.51
CA ILE A 343 31.10 7.31 21.34
C ILE A 343 30.28 8.61 21.40
N GLY A 344 30.65 9.58 20.56
CA GLY A 344 29.95 10.87 20.47
C GLY A 344 28.45 10.70 20.20
N GLY A 345 27.63 11.40 20.98
CA GLY A 345 26.17 11.45 20.79
C GLY A 345 25.39 10.17 21.12
N ALA A 346 26.01 9.14 21.75
CA ALA A 346 25.35 7.87 22.04
C ALA A 346 24.06 8.03 22.85
N ASP A 347 24.11 8.75 23.99
CA ASP A 347 22.94 9.01 24.83
C ASP A 347 21.84 9.80 24.10
N VAL A 348 22.24 10.73 23.22
CA VAL A 348 21.30 11.51 22.41
C VAL A 348 20.59 10.60 21.41
N ARG A 349 21.32 9.73 20.70
CA ARG A 349 20.71 8.74 19.79
C ARG A 349 19.80 7.77 20.52
N ALA A 350 20.16 7.33 21.73
CA ALA A 350 19.28 6.48 22.55
C ALA A 350 17.96 7.16 22.91
N ASN A 351 17.99 8.45 23.27
CA ASN A 351 16.77 9.24 23.52
C ASN A 351 15.94 9.44 22.24
N GLN A 352 16.59 9.73 21.11
CA GLN A 352 15.90 9.85 19.81
C GLN A 352 15.23 8.54 19.40
N ALA A 353 15.95 7.42 19.54
CA ALA A 353 15.43 6.08 19.29
C ALA A 353 14.21 5.76 20.18
N THR A 354 14.23 6.19 21.44
CA THR A 354 13.10 6.01 22.37
C THR A 354 11.85 6.73 21.86
N VAL A 355 11.98 7.98 21.41
CA VAL A 355 10.84 8.75 20.89
C VAL A 355 10.31 8.14 19.59
N ILE A 356 11.19 7.72 18.68
CA ILE A 356 10.79 7.09 17.42
C ILE A 356 10.12 5.73 17.68
N ASN A 357 10.64 4.91 18.59
CA ASN A 357 10.00 3.65 18.97
C ASN A 357 8.61 3.88 19.61
N SER A 358 8.46 4.92 20.43
CA SER A 358 7.15 5.31 20.97
C SER A 358 6.14 5.68 19.89
N GLU A 359 6.58 6.34 18.81
CA GLU A 359 5.74 6.65 17.65
C GLU A 359 5.29 5.36 16.93
N VAL A 360 6.23 4.44 16.68
CA VAL A 360 5.91 3.14 16.07
C VAL A 360 4.92 2.35 16.93
N ASN A 361 5.12 2.33 18.25
CA ASN A 361 4.21 1.67 19.17
C ASN A 361 2.82 2.31 19.20
N ALA A 362 2.72 3.64 19.04
CA ALA A 362 1.43 4.32 18.93
C ALA A 362 0.69 3.90 17.66
N ILE A 363 1.38 3.86 16.51
CA ILE A 363 0.80 3.37 15.25
C ILE A 363 0.33 1.90 15.39
N LEU A 364 1.15 1.05 16.00
CA LEU A 364 0.82 -0.37 16.22
C LEU A 364 -0.28 -0.61 17.26
N ALA A 365 -0.48 0.34 18.19
CA ALA A 365 -1.59 0.27 19.14
C ALA A 365 -2.94 0.53 18.44
N ASP A 366 -2.95 1.39 17.42
CA ASP A 366 -4.13 1.66 16.60
C ASP A 366 -4.39 0.54 15.58
N ASP A 367 -3.33 0.05 14.90
CA ASP A 367 -3.38 -1.13 14.02
C ASP A 367 -2.18 -2.06 14.26
N PRO A 368 -2.38 -3.21 14.93
CA PRO A 368 -1.32 -4.20 15.18
C PRO A 368 -0.66 -4.79 13.92
N ASN A 369 -1.29 -4.63 12.75
CA ASN A 369 -0.76 -5.09 11.47
C ASN A 369 -0.26 -3.95 10.58
N ALA A 370 -0.11 -2.73 11.13
CA ALA A 370 0.35 -1.59 10.36
C ALA A 370 1.70 -1.87 9.67
N ASN A 371 1.81 -1.47 8.41
CA ASN A 371 3.06 -1.54 7.66
C ASN A 371 3.87 -0.27 7.95
N VAL A 372 4.87 -0.37 8.83
CA VAL A 372 5.73 0.78 9.19
C VAL A 372 7.16 0.51 8.75
N VAL A 373 7.78 1.52 8.13
CA VAL A 373 9.16 1.51 7.68
C VAL A 373 9.88 2.68 8.35
N VAL A 374 10.89 2.38 9.17
CA VAL A 374 11.79 3.36 9.78
C VAL A 374 13.10 3.31 9.02
N LEU A 375 13.45 4.40 8.34
CA LEU A 375 14.65 4.45 7.51
C LEU A 375 15.46 5.73 7.74
N GLY A 376 16.71 5.73 7.27
CA GLY A 376 17.54 6.92 7.23
C GLY A 376 18.98 6.70 7.69
N ASP A 377 19.74 7.79 7.70
CA ASP A 377 21.03 7.86 8.38
C ASP A 377 20.80 7.91 9.89
N LEU A 378 20.99 6.77 10.56
CA LEU A 378 20.83 6.66 12.00
C LEU A 378 22.12 6.97 12.77
N ASN A 379 23.21 7.29 12.06
CA ASN A 379 24.50 7.67 12.64
C ASN A 379 25.06 6.70 13.69
N GLY A 380 24.69 5.42 13.58
CA GLY A 380 25.09 4.40 14.55
C GLY A 380 24.98 2.99 14.00
N PHE A 381 25.76 2.08 14.57
CA PHE A 381 25.92 0.72 14.06
C PHE A 381 24.75 -0.17 14.48
N ASP A 382 24.51 -1.23 13.72
CA ASP A 382 23.41 -2.19 13.90
C ASP A 382 23.46 -2.96 15.24
N PHE A 383 24.63 -2.97 15.89
CA PHE A 383 24.87 -3.65 17.17
C PHE A 383 24.93 -2.72 18.39
N GLU A 384 24.71 -1.41 18.22
CA GLU A 384 24.70 -0.45 19.33
C GLU A 384 23.36 -0.46 20.10
N GLU A 385 23.38 0.01 21.36
CA GLU A 385 22.22 0.03 22.25
C GLU A 385 21.00 0.74 21.66
N PHE A 386 21.20 1.86 20.94
CA PHE A 386 20.09 2.62 20.36
C PHE A 386 19.28 1.81 19.33
N GLN A 387 19.88 0.82 18.65
CA GLN A 387 19.17 -0.07 17.73
C GLN A 387 18.23 -1.02 18.47
N GLN A 388 18.65 -1.49 19.65
CA GLN A 388 17.80 -2.31 20.52
C GLN A 388 16.61 -1.50 21.03
N ILE A 389 16.86 -0.24 21.43
CA ILE A 389 15.81 0.70 21.84
C ILE A 389 14.86 0.99 20.67
N LEU A 390 15.40 1.32 19.50
CA LEU A 390 14.60 1.67 18.32
C LEU A 390 13.72 0.51 17.87
N SER A 391 14.27 -0.70 17.85
CA SER A 391 13.54 -1.89 17.42
C SER A 391 12.44 -2.29 18.39
N GLY A 392 12.67 -2.20 19.70
CA GLY A 392 11.69 -2.46 20.75
C GLY A 392 11.01 -3.84 20.69
N GLY A 393 11.58 -4.79 19.93
CA GLY A 393 10.99 -6.09 19.62
C GLY A 393 9.88 -6.09 18.57
N VAL A 394 9.48 -4.94 18.02
CA VAL A 394 8.39 -4.81 17.04
C VAL A 394 8.87 -4.51 15.61
N LEU A 395 10.12 -4.06 15.47
CA LEU A 395 10.77 -3.86 14.19
C LEU A 395 11.90 -4.87 13.94
N THR A 396 12.07 -5.26 12.69
CA THR A 396 13.20 -6.04 12.16
C THR A 396 14.12 -5.11 11.37
N ASN A 397 15.43 -5.06 11.71
CA ASN A 397 16.43 -4.33 10.92
C ASN A 397 16.89 -5.17 9.73
N LEU A 398 16.64 -4.69 8.52
CA LEU A 398 16.94 -5.42 7.29
C LEU A 398 18.43 -5.56 7.01
N SER A 399 19.30 -4.69 7.55
CA SER A 399 20.76 -4.85 7.39
C SER A 399 21.28 -6.14 8.01
N GLN A 400 20.57 -6.67 9.03
CA GLN A 400 20.92 -7.93 9.68
C GLN A 400 20.67 -9.17 8.81
N THR A 401 20.01 -9.01 7.65
CA THR A 401 19.89 -10.07 6.65
C THR A 401 21.18 -10.31 5.85
N LEU A 402 22.13 -9.38 5.91
CA LEU A 402 23.45 -9.47 5.28
C LEU A 402 24.51 -9.97 6.26
N ASP A 403 25.64 -10.46 5.74
CA ASP A 403 26.83 -10.74 6.57
C ASP A 403 27.34 -9.47 7.24
N VAL A 404 27.76 -9.55 8.50
CA VAL A 404 28.23 -8.38 9.28
C VAL A 404 29.33 -7.60 8.57
N ARG A 405 30.18 -8.26 7.79
CA ARG A 405 31.28 -7.63 7.04
C ARG A 405 30.80 -6.81 5.84
N ASP A 406 29.62 -7.12 5.30
CA ASP A 406 29.06 -6.54 4.09
C ASP A 406 27.91 -5.55 4.37
N ARG A 407 27.75 -5.07 5.61
CA ARG A 407 26.67 -4.13 6.03
C ARG A 407 27.00 -2.66 5.84
N ALA A 408 28.22 -2.32 5.44
CA ALA A 408 28.67 -0.95 5.45
C ALA A 408 27.88 -0.04 4.52
N THR A 409 27.62 1.19 4.92
CA THR A 409 27.07 2.26 4.08
C THR A 409 27.94 3.51 4.11
N PHE A 410 29.03 3.48 4.88
CA PHE A 410 29.96 4.59 5.10
C PHE A 410 31.38 4.05 5.23
N ASN A 411 32.40 4.82 4.81
CA ASN A 411 33.80 4.52 5.07
C ASN A 411 34.42 5.62 5.93
N PHE A 412 34.71 5.32 7.20
CA PHE A 412 35.36 6.27 8.10
C PHE A 412 36.76 5.83 8.44
N GLN A 413 37.73 6.64 8.06
CA GLN A 413 39.14 6.37 8.32
C GLN A 413 39.55 4.97 7.84
N GLY A 414 38.95 4.39 6.79
CA GLY A 414 39.25 3.04 6.29
C GLY A 414 38.47 1.90 6.95
N ASN A 415 37.64 2.19 7.95
CA ASN A 415 36.67 1.23 8.46
C ASN A 415 35.38 1.32 7.64
N SER A 416 34.91 0.18 7.15
CA SER A 416 33.59 0.05 6.52
C SER A 416 32.52 -0.07 7.62
N GLN A 417 31.59 0.87 7.67
CA GLN A 417 30.66 1.10 8.79
C GLN A 417 29.21 1.19 8.31
N ALA A 418 28.28 0.61 9.08
CA ALA A 418 26.83 0.69 8.80
C ALA A 418 26.21 1.88 9.56
N LEU A 419 25.84 2.95 8.86
CA LEU A 419 25.17 4.11 9.48
C LEU A 419 23.71 4.26 9.02
N ASP A 420 23.40 3.80 7.81
CA ASP A 420 22.07 3.86 7.23
C ASP A 420 21.35 2.53 7.42
N HIS A 421 20.09 2.59 7.85
CA HIS A 421 19.31 1.39 8.15
C HIS A 421 17.89 1.51 7.59
N ILE A 422 17.30 0.35 7.27
CA ILE A 422 15.86 0.20 7.06
C ILE A 422 15.37 -0.82 8.08
N LEU A 423 14.52 -0.38 9.00
CA LEU A 423 13.80 -1.23 9.94
C LEU A 423 12.33 -1.27 9.53
N ILE A 424 11.71 -2.44 9.59
CA ILE A 424 10.31 -2.64 9.20
C ILE A 424 9.54 -3.35 10.30
N THR A 425 8.24 -3.13 10.39
CA THR A 425 7.38 -3.92 11.30
C THR A 425 7.48 -5.41 11.00
N ASN A 426 7.47 -6.23 12.04
CA ASN A 426 7.74 -7.67 11.92
C ASN A 426 6.81 -8.42 10.93
N ASN A 427 5.58 -7.92 10.71
CA ASN A 427 4.63 -8.48 9.72
C ASN A 427 5.11 -8.33 8.26
N LEU A 428 6.06 -7.44 8.00
CA LEU A 428 6.68 -7.24 6.69
C LEU A 428 7.95 -8.07 6.48
N ALA A 429 8.56 -8.63 7.53
CA ALA A 429 9.88 -9.26 7.46
C ALA A 429 9.97 -10.40 6.42
N SER A 430 8.95 -11.26 6.32
CA SER A 430 8.91 -12.34 5.33
C SER A 430 8.53 -11.90 3.92
N LYS A 431 8.16 -10.63 3.75
CA LYS A 431 7.76 -10.01 2.47
C LYS A 431 8.83 -9.06 1.94
N ALA A 432 9.94 -8.90 2.65
CA ALA A 432 10.95 -7.91 2.37
C ALA A 432 12.22 -8.53 1.77
N GLU A 433 12.79 -7.83 0.80
CA GLU A 433 14.16 -8.05 0.31
C GLU A 433 14.94 -6.75 0.50
N TYR A 434 16.24 -6.82 0.73
CA TYR A 434 17.08 -5.67 1.07
C TYR A 434 18.40 -5.70 0.31
N ASP A 435 18.88 -4.51 -0.05
CA ASP A 435 20.12 -4.31 -0.78
C ASP A 435 20.81 -3.01 -0.34
N ILE A 436 22.14 -3.03 -0.29
CA ILE A 436 22.98 -1.83 -0.15
C ILE A 436 23.61 -1.63 -1.51
N VAL A 437 23.16 -0.63 -2.27
CA VAL A 437 23.55 -0.48 -3.67
C VAL A 437 24.89 0.23 -3.74
N ARG A 438 25.96 -0.55 -3.96
CA ARG A 438 27.38 -0.13 -3.84
C ARG A 438 27.84 0.81 -4.96
N VAL A 439 27.58 2.10 -4.82
CA VAL A 439 27.83 3.11 -5.85
C VAL A 439 28.61 4.30 -5.33
N ASN A 440 29.04 4.35 -4.07
CA ASN A 440 29.66 5.53 -3.48
C ASN A 440 30.94 5.20 -2.72
N VAL A 441 30.84 4.62 -1.53
CA VAL A 441 31.87 4.69 -0.46
C VAL A 441 33.18 3.97 -0.76
N ASP A 442 33.15 3.12 -1.79
CA ASP A 442 34.31 2.38 -2.25
C ASP A 442 35.10 3.12 -3.35
N PHE A 443 34.59 4.23 -3.86
CA PHE A 443 35.12 4.94 -5.03
C PHE A 443 35.60 6.35 -4.68
N LEU A 444 36.69 6.78 -5.29
CA LEU A 444 37.24 8.12 -5.08
C LEU A 444 36.33 9.22 -5.61
N ASP A 445 35.74 9.03 -6.78
CA ASP A 445 34.85 9.96 -7.47
C ASP A 445 33.38 9.83 -7.00
N GLN A 446 33.19 9.53 -5.71
CA GLN A 446 31.86 9.38 -5.12
C GLN A 446 31.08 10.71 -5.08
N PRO A 447 29.83 10.75 -5.57
CA PRO A 447 28.97 11.92 -5.45
C PRO A 447 28.33 12.05 -4.07
N ALA A 448 28.36 11.06 -3.19
CA ALA A 448 27.96 11.22 -1.79
C ALA A 448 28.80 10.29 -0.92
N ASP A 449 28.97 10.63 0.35
CA ASP A 449 29.78 9.85 1.29
C ASP A 449 29.04 8.65 1.91
N HIS A 450 27.76 8.44 1.58
CA HIS A 450 26.94 7.31 2.00
C HIS A 450 26.48 6.45 0.82
N GLU A 451 26.33 5.13 1.04
CA GLU A 451 25.63 4.27 0.08
C GLU A 451 24.11 4.43 0.17
N PRO A 452 23.39 4.47 -0.98
CA PRO A 452 21.95 4.31 -0.95
C PRO A 452 21.57 2.86 -0.58
N ILE A 453 20.53 2.73 0.23
CA ILE A 453 19.97 1.42 0.63
C ILE A 453 18.54 1.29 0.13
N LEU A 454 18.15 0.08 -0.27
CA LEU A 454 16.88 -0.21 -0.93
C LEU A 454 16.21 -1.44 -0.32
N ALA A 455 14.91 -1.36 -0.11
CA ALA A 455 14.07 -2.51 0.22
C ALA A 455 12.96 -2.68 -0.81
N THR A 456 12.55 -3.93 -1.04
CA THR A 456 11.26 -4.24 -1.67
C THR A 456 10.30 -4.79 -0.63
N LEU A 457 9.01 -4.49 -0.77
CA LEU A 457 7.94 -5.08 0.05
C LEU A 457 6.92 -5.73 -0.88
N ASN A 458 6.69 -7.03 -0.73
CA ASN A 458 5.65 -7.75 -1.47
C ASN A 458 4.27 -7.47 -0.85
N LEU A 459 3.54 -6.55 -1.48
CA LEU A 459 2.23 -6.03 -1.09
C LEU A 459 1.26 -6.17 -2.28
N PRO A 460 0.71 -7.38 -2.54
CA PRO A 460 -0.25 -7.59 -3.61
C PRO A 460 -1.53 -6.80 -3.36
N GLN A 461 -2.33 -6.56 -4.40
CA GLN A 461 -3.58 -5.79 -4.28
C GLN A 461 -4.48 -6.31 -3.16
N GLN A 462 -4.73 -5.46 -2.15
CA GLN A 462 -5.67 -5.75 -1.09
C GLN A 462 -7.07 -5.71 -1.67
N SER A 463 -7.76 -6.84 -1.63
CA SER A 463 -9.18 -6.90 -1.99
C SER A 463 -9.94 -5.98 -1.04
N GLN A 464 -10.47 -4.86 -1.52
CA GLN A 464 -11.30 -4.00 -0.69
C GLN A 464 -12.53 -4.79 -0.25
N SER A 465 -12.84 -4.75 1.05
CA SER A 465 -14.08 -5.33 1.57
C SER A 465 -15.26 -4.50 1.08
N PHE A 466 -16.00 -5.01 0.09
CA PHE A 466 -17.24 -4.43 -0.38
C PHE A 466 -18.41 -4.94 0.47
N THR A 467 -19.01 -4.06 1.27
CA THR A 467 -20.25 -4.33 2.00
C THR A 467 -21.43 -3.75 1.24
N LEU A 468 -22.44 -4.59 1.00
CA LEU A 468 -23.70 -4.21 0.34
C LEU A 468 -24.87 -4.47 1.27
N GLN A 469 -25.69 -3.46 1.52
CA GLN A 469 -27.01 -3.61 2.10
C GLN A 469 -28.00 -3.89 0.98
N ILE A 470 -28.81 -4.94 1.15
CA ILE A 470 -29.92 -5.25 0.25
C ILE A 470 -31.21 -5.15 1.02
N LEU A 471 -32.11 -4.29 0.54
CA LEU A 471 -33.48 -4.18 1.02
C LEU A 471 -34.39 -4.84 -0.04
N GLN A 472 -35.08 -5.91 0.33
CA GLN A 472 -35.87 -6.68 -0.62
C GLN A 472 -37.31 -6.92 -0.13
N ALA A 473 -38.24 -6.88 -1.07
CA ALA A 473 -39.63 -7.28 -0.86
C ALA A 473 -40.16 -8.13 -2.03
N SER A 474 -41.14 -8.97 -1.74
CA SER A 474 -41.86 -9.75 -2.75
C SER A 474 -43.36 -9.65 -2.51
N ASP A 475 -44.16 -9.97 -3.53
CA ASP A 475 -45.58 -10.31 -3.36
C ASP A 475 -46.36 -9.22 -2.59
N GLN A 476 -46.16 -7.97 -3.02
CA GLN A 476 -46.75 -6.81 -2.35
C GLN A 476 -48.28 -6.82 -2.45
N GLU A 477 -48.80 -7.16 -3.63
CA GLU A 477 -50.19 -7.57 -3.87
C GLU A 477 -51.24 -6.76 -3.09
N ALA A 478 -51.20 -5.43 -3.25
CA ALA A 478 -51.95 -4.51 -2.39
C ALA A 478 -53.44 -4.85 -2.29
N GLY A 479 -53.89 -5.23 -1.08
CA GLY A 479 -55.29 -5.44 -0.71
C GLY A 479 -55.88 -4.26 0.07
N ILE A 480 -57.06 -4.44 0.69
CA ILE A 480 -57.68 -3.40 1.55
C ILE A 480 -56.76 -2.91 2.68
N PRO A 481 -55.97 -3.77 3.36
CA PRO A 481 -55.05 -3.34 4.42
C PRO A 481 -53.87 -2.47 3.97
N ALA A 482 -53.61 -2.39 2.65
CA ALA A 482 -52.41 -1.74 2.11
C ALA A 482 -52.22 -0.29 2.60
N PHE A 483 -53.31 0.44 2.88
CA PHE A 483 -53.24 1.80 3.42
C PHE A 483 -52.57 1.91 4.80
N GLN A 484 -52.62 0.86 5.62
CA GLN A 484 -51.98 0.83 6.93
C GLN A 484 -50.58 0.22 6.83
N ASP A 485 -50.47 -0.89 6.10
CA ASP A 485 -49.25 -1.67 6.02
C ASP A 485 -48.14 -0.92 5.24
N ILE A 486 -48.49 -0.12 4.23
CA ILE A 486 -47.52 0.69 3.48
C ILE A 486 -46.82 1.74 4.36
N LEU A 487 -47.49 2.26 5.39
CA LEU A 487 -46.89 3.24 6.31
C LEU A 487 -45.81 2.59 7.18
N GLY A 488 -46.07 1.38 7.68
CA GLY A 488 -45.07 0.61 8.42
C GLY A 488 -43.91 0.18 7.54
N PHE A 489 -44.22 -0.36 6.35
CA PHE A 489 -43.22 -0.81 5.39
C PHE A 489 -42.29 0.33 4.94
N SER A 490 -42.85 1.47 4.51
CA SER A 490 -42.06 2.64 4.11
C SER A 490 -41.24 3.23 5.26
N ALA A 491 -41.76 3.23 6.49
CA ALA A 491 -41.00 3.68 7.66
C ALA A 491 -39.76 2.80 7.92
N VAL A 492 -39.90 1.46 7.79
CA VAL A 492 -38.77 0.53 7.93
C VAL A 492 -37.76 0.71 6.80
N MET A 493 -38.22 0.77 5.55
CA MET A 493 -37.35 1.03 4.39
C MET A 493 -36.55 2.32 4.58
N ASN A 494 -37.20 3.42 4.97
CA ASN A 494 -36.56 4.71 5.22
C ASN A 494 -35.57 4.67 6.39
N ALA A 495 -35.87 3.93 7.46
CA ALA A 495 -34.98 3.79 8.61
C ALA A 495 -33.71 3.00 8.26
N LEU A 496 -33.81 2.03 7.34
CA LEU A 496 -32.70 1.17 6.94
C LEU A 496 -31.85 1.76 5.81
N ASP A 497 -32.42 2.62 4.96
CA ASP A 497 -31.80 3.10 3.71
C ASP A 497 -30.39 3.72 3.89
N ASN A 498 -30.18 4.40 5.02
CA ASN A 498 -28.95 5.14 5.32
C ASN A 498 -28.01 4.41 6.29
N LYS A 499 -28.24 3.12 6.58
CA LYS A 499 -27.42 2.36 7.53
C LYS A 499 -26.05 1.99 6.94
N TYR A 500 -25.97 1.79 5.62
CA TYR A 500 -24.74 1.48 4.90
C TYR A 500 -24.51 2.46 3.76
N THR A 501 -23.24 2.61 3.35
CA THR A 501 -22.86 3.46 2.21
C THR A 501 -23.43 2.93 0.89
N ASN A 502 -23.52 1.61 0.74
CA ASN A 502 -23.99 0.96 -0.48
C ASN A 502 -25.31 0.25 -0.19
N THR A 503 -26.42 0.81 -0.67
CA THR A 503 -27.77 0.23 -0.50
C THR A 503 -28.40 -0.08 -1.85
N LEU A 504 -28.90 -1.31 -2.01
CA LEU A 504 -29.63 -1.80 -3.17
C LEU A 504 -31.06 -2.18 -2.77
N LYS A 505 -32.05 -1.62 -3.46
CA LYS A 505 -33.48 -1.87 -3.21
C LYS A 505 -34.06 -2.71 -4.34
N LEU A 506 -34.53 -3.93 -4.02
CA LEU A 506 -35.02 -4.90 -5.00
C LEU A 506 -36.45 -5.35 -4.70
N THR A 507 -37.29 -5.54 -5.71
CA THR A 507 -38.56 -6.26 -5.53
C THR A 507 -38.74 -7.42 -6.50
N THR A 508 -39.06 -8.61 -6.01
CA THR A 508 -39.10 -9.84 -6.83
C THR A 508 -40.41 -10.03 -7.60
N GLY A 509 -41.19 -8.97 -7.81
CA GLY A 509 -42.41 -8.96 -8.63
C GLY A 509 -43.70 -9.15 -7.83
N ASP A 510 -44.83 -9.21 -8.52
CA ASP A 510 -46.17 -9.05 -7.96
C ASP A 510 -46.30 -7.77 -7.11
N VAL A 511 -45.81 -6.66 -7.68
CA VAL A 511 -45.90 -5.34 -7.04
C VAL A 511 -47.35 -4.85 -6.94
N TYR A 512 -48.25 -5.47 -7.71
CA TYR A 512 -49.70 -5.29 -7.64
C TYR A 512 -50.42 -6.59 -8.00
N ILE A 513 -51.70 -6.67 -7.61
CA ILE A 513 -52.63 -7.72 -8.00
C ILE A 513 -53.99 -7.09 -8.31
N SER A 514 -54.81 -7.72 -9.16
CA SER A 514 -56.20 -7.29 -9.33
C SER A 514 -56.98 -7.41 -8.01
N SER A 515 -57.08 -6.30 -7.29
CA SER A 515 -57.72 -6.14 -5.99
C SER A 515 -58.67 -4.93 -5.99
N PRO A 516 -59.43 -4.69 -4.90
CA PRO A 516 -60.15 -3.43 -4.73
C PRO A 516 -59.24 -2.20 -4.83
N PHE A 517 -57.98 -2.28 -4.38
CA PHE A 517 -57.02 -1.16 -4.46
C PHE A 517 -56.61 -0.89 -5.91
N PHE A 518 -56.17 -1.93 -6.61
CA PHE A 518 -55.82 -1.86 -8.04
C PHE A 518 -56.98 -1.33 -8.89
N ASN A 519 -58.20 -1.82 -8.64
CA ASN A 519 -59.38 -1.39 -9.38
C ASN A 519 -59.81 0.04 -9.02
N ALA A 520 -59.76 0.43 -7.74
CA ALA A 520 -60.09 1.79 -7.32
C ALA A 520 -59.15 2.84 -7.91
N SER A 521 -57.91 2.48 -8.22
CA SER A 521 -56.98 3.41 -8.90
C SER A 521 -57.52 3.90 -10.26
N ARG A 522 -58.38 3.11 -10.93
CA ARG A 522 -59.07 3.51 -12.17
C ARG A 522 -59.96 4.73 -11.96
N ASP A 523 -60.65 4.80 -10.82
CA ASP A 523 -61.60 5.87 -10.53
C ASP A 523 -60.89 7.14 -10.02
N ILE A 524 -59.65 7.00 -9.55
CA ILE A 524 -58.82 8.07 -8.99
C ILE A 524 -58.05 8.80 -10.11
N TYR A 525 -57.64 8.09 -11.16
CA TYR A 525 -56.85 8.63 -12.26
C TYR A 525 -57.58 8.45 -13.59
N ASP A 526 -57.79 9.53 -14.35
CA ASP A 526 -58.51 9.50 -15.62
C ASP A 526 -57.63 9.78 -16.83
N ASN A 527 -58.11 9.35 -18.01
CA ASN A 527 -57.49 9.69 -19.29
C ASN A 527 -58.14 10.96 -19.86
N ALA A 528 -57.41 12.08 -19.77
CA ALA A 528 -57.86 13.39 -20.21
C ALA A 528 -58.22 13.46 -21.71
N THR A 529 -57.59 12.62 -22.56
CA THR A 529 -57.76 12.69 -24.02
C THR A 529 -58.93 11.90 -24.57
N THR A 530 -59.49 10.94 -23.83
CA THR A 530 -60.64 10.15 -24.27
C THR A 530 -61.97 10.73 -23.77
N GLY A 531 -61.94 11.72 -22.88
CA GLY A 531 -63.14 12.27 -22.24
C GLY A 531 -63.93 11.25 -21.43
N ASN A 532 -63.34 10.07 -21.18
CA ASN A 532 -63.94 8.98 -20.44
C ASN A 532 -63.10 8.72 -19.18
N PRO A 533 -63.57 9.13 -17.99
CA PRO A 533 -62.91 8.84 -16.71
C PRO A 533 -62.72 7.35 -16.41
N GLN A 534 -63.33 6.47 -17.21
CA GLN A 534 -63.30 5.01 -17.07
C GLN A 534 -62.43 4.34 -18.17
N ALA A 535 -61.48 5.05 -18.76
CA ALA A 535 -60.48 4.42 -19.63
C ALA A 535 -59.67 3.41 -18.80
N ASP A 536 -59.82 2.13 -19.14
CA ASP A 536 -59.69 0.97 -18.24
C ASP A 536 -58.25 0.62 -17.77
N GLN A 537 -57.59 1.47 -16.97
CA GLN A 537 -56.28 1.18 -16.37
C GLN A 537 -56.31 1.15 -14.83
N GLY A 538 -56.25 -0.05 -14.26
CA GLY A 538 -55.96 -0.22 -12.83
C GLY A 538 -54.46 -0.35 -12.57
N GLY A 539 -54.02 -0.16 -11.33
CA GLY A 539 -52.63 -0.31 -10.91
C GLY A 539 -51.80 0.98 -10.87
N ILE A 540 -52.35 2.12 -11.30
CA ILE A 540 -51.60 3.38 -11.34
C ILE A 540 -51.14 3.79 -9.93
N ALA A 541 -52.02 3.64 -8.94
CA ALA A 541 -51.69 3.92 -7.54
C ALA A 541 -50.57 3.01 -7.02
N ASP A 542 -50.58 1.73 -7.39
CA ASP A 542 -49.57 0.76 -6.98
C ASP A 542 -48.17 1.14 -7.50
N ILE A 543 -48.06 1.53 -8.77
CA ILE A 543 -46.78 1.97 -9.34
C ILE A 543 -46.31 3.28 -8.71
N LEU A 544 -47.20 4.26 -8.50
CA LEU A 544 -46.81 5.52 -7.86
C LEU A 544 -46.28 5.29 -6.45
N ILE A 545 -46.92 4.42 -5.66
CA ILE A 545 -46.43 4.06 -4.33
C ILE A 545 -45.05 3.38 -4.42
N ASN A 546 -44.88 2.46 -5.38
CA ASN A 546 -43.60 1.78 -5.57
C ASN A 546 -42.49 2.69 -6.09
N ASN A 547 -42.83 3.73 -6.86
CA ASN A 547 -41.89 4.79 -7.23
C ASN A 547 -41.41 5.55 -5.98
N GLU A 548 -42.30 5.86 -5.04
CA GLU A 548 -41.96 6.53 -3.77
C GLU A 548 -41.15 5.62 -2.82
N LEU A 549 -41.32 4.30 -2.90
CA LEU A 549 -40.45 3.35 -2.18
C LEU A 549 -39.01 3.33 -2.71
N GLY A 550 -38.79 3.83 -3.92
CA GLY A 550 -37.47 4.03 -4.51
C GLY A 550 -36.77 2.73 -4.90
N TRP A 551 -37.50 1.75 -5.44
CA TRP A 551 -36.90 0.53 -5.95
C TRP A 551 -35.86 0.83 -7.04
N ASP A 552 -34.73 0.14 -7.00
CA ASP A 552 -33.74 0.19 -8.08
C ASP A 552 -34.18 -0.69 -9.26
N VAL A 553 -34.81 -1.81 -8.94
CA VAL A 553 -35.13 -2.89 -9.89
C VAL A 553 -36.35 -3.68 -9.40
N ALA A 554 -37.24 -4.05 -10.31
CA ALA A 554 -38.28 -5.05 -10.08
C ALA A 554 -38.09 -6.29 -11.00
N SER A 555 -38.38 -7.49 -10.51
CA SER A 555 -38.58 -8.66 -11.39
C SER A 555 -40.02 -8.70 -11.87
N VAL A 556 -40.26 -9.31 -13.04
CA VAL A 556 -41.64 -9.61 -13.47
C VAL A 556 -42.16 -10.82 -12.70
N GLY A 557 -43.37 -10.70 -12.15
CA GLY A 557 -44.19 -11.77 -11.59
C GLY A 557 -45.40 -12.11 -12.45
N ASN A 558 -46.30 -12.94 -11.92
CA ASN A 558 -47.49 -13.35 -12.65
C ASN A 558 -48.62 -12.32 -12.55
N HIS A 559 -48.72 -11.61 -11.43
CA HIS A 559 -49.76 -10.62 -11.19
C HIS A 559 -49.49 -9.26 -11.83
N GLU A 560 -48.29 -9.01 -12.34
CA GLU A 560 -48.06 -7.95 -13.33
C GLU A 560 -49.06 -8.04 -14.50
N PHE A 561 -49.49 -9.26 -14.85
CA PHE A 561 -50.44 -9.54 -15.93
C PHE A 561 -51.90 -9.66 -15.44
N SER A 562 -52.24 -9.19 -14.24
CA SER A 562 -53.62 -9.28 -13.70
C SER A 562 -54.66 -8.55 -14.56
N GLY A 563 -54.25 -7.50 -15.29
CA GLY A 563 -55.08 -6.83 -16.30
C GLY A 563 -54.77 -7.24 -17.75
N GLY A 564 -54.02 -8.34 -17.94
CA GLY A 564 -53.44 -8.76 -19.21
C GLY A 564 -52.18 -7.98 -19.60
N ALA A 565 -51.48 -8.46 -20.63
CA ALA A 565 -50.22 -7.88 -21.09
C ALA A 565 -50.30 -6.40 -21.50
N GLY A 566 -51.42 -5.95 -22.07
CA GLY A 566 -51.60 -4.53 -22.40
C GLY A 566 -51.60 -3.64 -21.15
N SER A 567 -52.27 -4.09 -20.09
CA SER A 567 -52.31 -3.38 -18.80
C SER A 567 -50.92 -3.30 -18.16
N PHE A 568 -50.17 -4.41 -18.15
CA PHE A 568 -48.77 -4.42 -17.67
C PHE A 568 -47.92 -3.39 -18.41
N LEU A 569 -47.89 -3.47 -19.75
CA LEU A 569 -47.06 -2.57 -20.55
C LEU A 569 -47.46 -1.10 -20.36
N ASN A 570 -48.75 -0.80 -20.21
CA ASN A 570 -49.19 0.56 -19.96
C ASN A 570 -48.84 1.07 -18.55
N LEU A 571 -48.78 0.20 -17.54
CA LEU A 571 -48.34 0.59 -16.19
C LEU A 571 -46.85 0.87 -16.14
N VAL A 572 -46.04 0.14 -16.90
CA VAL A 572 -44.61 0.44 -17.00
C VAL A 572 -44.37 1.73 -17.80
N ALA A 573 -45.18 1.98 -18.83
CA ALA A 573 -45.02 3.14 -19.71
C ALA A 573 -45.46 4.47 -19.05
N PRO A 574 -44.77 5.58 -19.34
CA PRO A 574 -45.28 6.90 -19.01
C PRO A 574 -46.50 7.22 -19.89
N ASN A 575 -47.46 7.96 -19.34
CA ASN A 575 -48.64 8.39 -20.08
C ASN A 575 -49.02 9.83 -19.73
N PRO A 576 -48.73 10.82 -20.61
CA PRO A 576 -49.03 12.22 -20.34
C PRO A 576 -50.53 12.53 -20.25
N ASN A 577 -51.38 11.61 -20.71
CA ASN A 577 -52.83 11.80 -20.71
C ASN A 577 -53.50 11.25 -19.46
N TRP A 578 -52.80 10.45 -18.66
CA TRP A 578 -53.31 10.01 -17.36
C TRP A 578 -52.95 11.04 -16.31
N VAL A 579 -53.97 11.66 -15.72
CA VAL A 579 -53.82 12.73 -14.74
C VAL A 579 -54.65 12.41 -13.49
N ASN A 580 -54.58 13.26 -12.47
CA ASN A 580 -55.52 13.16 -11.35
C ASN A 580 -56.94 13.31 -11.88
N GLY A 581 -57.77 12.32 -11.59
CA GLY A 581 -59.15 12.31 -12.06
C GLY A 581 -60.06 13.26 -11.30
N GLN A 582 -61.30 13.36 -11.77
CA GLN A 582 -62.33 14.25 -11.22
C GLN A 582 -62.57 14.10 -9.71
N ASN A 583 -62.25 12.94 -9.13
CA ASN A 583 -62.44 12.63 -7.71
C ASN A 583 -61.25 13.00 -6.81
N GLY A 584 -60.20 13.65 -7.33
CA GLY A 584 -59.14 14.25 -6.51
C GLY A 584 -57.99 13.32 -6.14
N GLY A 585 -57.49 12.53 -7.09
CA GLY A 585 -56.21 11.82 -6.94
C GLY A 585 -55.03 12.76 -6.66
N VAL A 586 -53.94 12.23 -6.10
CA VAL A 586 -52.69 12.95 -5.79
C VAL A 586 -51.50 12.15 -6.28
N GLY A 587 -50.41 12.83 -6.64
CA GLY A 587 -49.17 12.18 -7.11
C GLY A 587 -48.97 12.21 -8.63
N ILE A 588 -50.00 12.54 -9.42
CA ILE A 588 -49.85 12.83 -10.85
C ILE A 588 -50.04 14.32 -11.11
N GLY A 589 -49.00 14.99 -11.62
CA GLY A 589 -49.07 16.40 -12.00
C GLY A 589 -49.69 16.61 -13.39
N PRO A 590 -49.78 17.87 -13.87
CA PRO A 590 -50.25 18.18 -15.23
C PRO A 590 -49.42 17.53 -16.35
N GLY A 591 -48.20 17.05 -16.04
CA GLY A 591 -47.35 16.30 -16.97
C GLY A 591 -47.76 14.84 -17.19
N GLY A 592 -48.75 14.36 -16.44
CA GLY A 592 -49.32 13.02 -16.53
C GLY A 592 -48.52 11.93 -15.82
N TYR A 593 -49.00 10.69 -15.94
CA TYR A 593 -48.47 9.51 -15.28
C TYR A 593 -47.01 9.27 -15.70
N PRO A 594 -46.07 9.18 -14.74
CA PRO A 594 -44.65 9.07 -15.06
C PRO A 594 -44.20 7.66 -15.50
N GLY A 595 -45.07 6.65 -15.36
CA GLY A 595 -44.69 5.24 -15.54
C GLY A 595 -43.92 4.69 -14.34
N ALA A 596 -43.29 3.54 -14.51
CA ALA A 596 -42.45 2.93 -13.47
C ALA A 596 -41.08 3.63 -13.41
N ALA A 597 -40.67 4.06 -12.20
CA ALA A 597 -39.38 4.69 -11.95
C ALA A 597 -38.20 3.70 -11.98
N PHE A 598 -38.48 2.41 -12.14
CA PHE A 598 -37.54 1.30 -12.15
C PHE A 598 -37.75 0.40 -13.37
N PRO A 599 -36.72 -0.34 -13.81
CA PRO A 599 -36.85 -1.36 -14.84
C PRO A 599 -37.55 -2.62 -14.30
N TYR A 600 -38.28 -3.31 -15.18
CA TYR A 600 -38.72 -4.68 -14.94
C TYR A 600 -37.79 -5.69 -15.60
N LEU A 601 -37.38 -6.71 -14.84
CA LEU A 601 -36.47 -7.75 -15.26
C LEU A 601 -37.15 -9.10 -15.51
N ALA A 602 -36.92 -9.67 -16.69
CA ALA A 602 -37.21 -11.08 -16.97
C ALA A 602 -36.40 -11.58 -18.18
N ASN A 603 -35.33 -12.34 -17.92
CA ASN A 603 -34.45 -12.89 -18.95
C ASN A 603 -35.16 -13.92 -19.84
N ASN A 604 -36.23 -14.54 -19.34
CA ASN A 604 -37.02 -15.51 -20.07
C ASN A 604 -38.30 -14.94 -20.72
N LEU A 605 -38.43 -13.62 -20.88
CA LEU A 605 -39.52 -12.99 -21.64
C LEU A 605 -39.00 -12.34 -22.91
N ASP A 606 -39.63 -12.65 -24.04
CA ASP A 606 -39.42 -12.01 -25.33
C ASP A 606 -40.61 -11.09 -25.67
N TYR A 607 -40.29 -9.81 -25.75
CA TYR A 607 -41.22 -8.72 -26.03
C TYR A 607 -41.28 -8.34 -27.51
N SER A 608 -40.51 -8.98 -28.40
CA SER A 608 -40.35 -8.61 -29.81
C SER A 608 -41.66 -8.59 -30.61
N ARG A 609 -42.68 -9.30 -30.14
CA ARG A 609 -44.01 -9.39 -30.75
C ARG A 609 -45.07 -8.55 -30.03
N ALA A 610 -44.72 -7.92 -28.90
CA ALA A 610 -45.62 -7.07 -28.15
C ALA A 610 -45.73 -5.68 -28.80
N THR A 611 -46.90 -5.06 -28.69
CA THR A 611 -47.06 -3.64 -29.06
C THR A 611 -46.74 -2.80 -27.82
N LEU A 612 -45.64 -2.06 -27.87
CA LEU A 612 -45.19 -1.23 -26.74
C LEU A 612 -45.90 0.14 -26.77
N PRO A 613 -46.42 0.64 -25.63
CA PRO A 613 -46.89 2.00 -25.53
C PRO A 613 -45.76 3.01 -25.72
N ASN A 614 -46.11 4.25 -26.10
CA ASN A 614 -45.13 5.32 -26.25
C ASN A 614 -44.36 5.55 -24.94
N GLY A 615 -43.04 5.62 -25.02
CA GLY A 615 -42.18 5.87 -23.86
C GLY A 615 -41.75 4.63 -23.09
N LEU A 616 -42.27 3.43 -23.42
CA LEU A 616 -41.73 2.15 -22.95
C LEU A 616 -40.69 1.62 -23.93
N ALA A 617 -39.53 1.20 -23.42
CA ALA A 617 -38.48 0.59 -24.24
C ALA A 617 -38.05 -0.79 -23.71
N VAL A 618 -37.81 -1.73 -24.61
CA VAL A 618 -37.04 -2.94 -24.31
C VAL A 618 -35.58 -2.60 -24.57
N VAL A 619 -34.75 -2.64 -23.54
CA VAL A 619 -33.33 -2.26 -23.60
C VAL A 619 -32.43 -3.49 -23.55
N ALA A 620 -31.16 -3.32 -23.92
CA ALA A 620 -30.19 -4.40 -23.85
C ALA A 620 -29.90 -4.78 -22.39
N ASN A 621 -29.61 -6.06 -22.19
CA ASN A 621 -29.12 -6.61 -20.93
C ASN A 621 -27.79 -5.94 -20.50
N GLY A 622 -27.55 -5.90 -19.18
CA GLY A 622 -26.29 -5.44 -18.59
C GLY A 622 -26.08 -3.92 -18.58
N GLY A 623 -27.11 -3.14 -18.95
CA GLY A 623 -27.10 -1.67 -18.84
C GLY A 623 -27.39 -1.17 -17.42
N ALA A 624 -27.28 0.14 -17.18
CA ALA A 624 -27.71 0.73 -15.92
C ALA A 624 -29.24 0.60 -15.73
N PRO A 625 -29.77 0.56 -14.49
CA PRO A 625 -31.20 0.60 -14.24
C PRO A 625 -31.82 1.89 -14.81
N LEU A 626 -32.87 1.76 -15.62
CA LEU A 626 -33.55 2.88 -16.27
C LEU A 626 -35.07 2.81 -16.03
N PRO A 627 -35.75 3.93 -15.73
CA PRO A 627 -37.20 3.97 -15.60
C PRO A 627 -37.86 3.63 -16.93
N ASN A 628 -39.09 3.12 -16.89
CA ASN A 628 -39.90 2.83 -18.08
C ASN A 628 -39.23 1.87 -19.06
N THR A 629 -38.49 0.87 -18.55
CA THR A 629 -37.80 -0.11 -19.39
C THR A 629 -38.07 -1.56 -19.00
N LEU A 630 -37.94 -2.44 -19.99
CA LEU A 630 -37.97 -3.90 -19.88
C LEU A 630 -36.61 -4.45 -20.30
N THR A 631 -36.02 -5.34 -19.51
CA THR A 631 -34.74 -5.99 -19.84
C THR A 631 -34.60 -7.33 -19.13
N GLY A 632 -33.60 -8.14 -19.47
CA GLY A 632 -33.29 -9.39 -18.75
C GLY A 632 -32.36 -9.17 -17.55
N SER A 633 -31.55 -8.11 -17.58
CA SER A 633 -30.57 -7.81 -16.53
C SER A 633 -30.15 -6.33 -16.55
N VAL A 634 -29.59 -5.87 -15.42
CA VAL A 634 -28.97 -4.55 -15.27
C VAL A 634 -27.68 -4.64 -14.44
N VAL A 635 -26.88 -3.57 -14.46
CA VAL A 635 -25.67 -3.39 -13.65
C VAL A 635 -25.78 -2.08 -12.87
N LYS A 636 -25.70 -2.16 -11.54
CA LYS A 636 -25.61 -0.97 -10.67
C LYS A 636 -24.18 -0.78 -10.19
N ASP A 637 -23.69 0.45 -10.27
CA ASP A 637 -22.34 0.85 -9.87
C ASP A 637 -22.38 1.53 -8.49
N PHE A 638 -21.54 1.04 -7.58
CA PHE A 638 -21.34 1.57 -6.23
C PHE A 638 -19.90 2.06 -6.10
N ASN A 639 -19.62 3.28 -6.55
CA ASN A 639 -18.31 3.94 -6.47
C ASN A 639 -17.16 3.10 -7.08
N GLY A 640 -17.41 2.47 -8.24
CA GLY A 640 -16.47 1.62 -8.96
C GLY A 640 -16.71 0.12 -8.78
N GLU A 641 -17.49 -0.28 -7.77
CA GLU A 641 -17.89 -1.67 -7.55
C GLU A 641 -19.21 -1.98 -8.26
N LYS A 642 -19.17 -2.86 -9.27
CA LYS A 642 -20.34 -3.19 -10.11
C LYS A 642 -21.05 -4.44 -9.63
N VAL A 643 -22.38 -4.36 -9.50
CA VAL A 643 -23.28 -5.46 -9.13
C VAL A 643 -24.22 -5.76 -10.29
N GLY A 644 -24.16 -6.98 -10.82
CA GLY A 644 -25.06 -7.47 -11.86
C GLY A 644 -26.35 -8.03 -11.25
N ILE A 645 -27.50 -7.73 -11.85
CA ILE A 645 -28.82 -8.14 -11.36
C ILE A 645 -29.60 -8.75 -12.53
N ILE A 646 -30.03 -10.00 -12.41
CA ILE A 646 -30.76 -10.74 -13.44
C ILE A 646 -32.16 -11.06 -12.90
N GLY A 647 -33.20 -10.88 -13.72
CA GLY A 647 -34.57 -11.29 -13.37
C GLY A 647 -35.01 -12.54 -14.12
N ILE A 648 -35.86 -13.36 -13.52
CA ILE A 648 -36.52 -14.47 -14.21
C ILE A 648 -37.91 -14.73 -13.61
N VAL A 649 -38.90 -14.98 -14.46
CA VAL A 649 -40.26 -15.32 -14.05
C VAL A 649 -40.53 -16.82 -14.26
N THR A 650 -41.55 -17.36 -13.62
CA THR A 650 -41.89 -18.78 -13.70
C THR A 650 -41.97 -19.29 -15.15
N PRO A 651 -41.29 -20.41 -15.51
CA PRO A 651 -41.24 -20.93 -16.88
C PRO A 651 -42.60 -21.27 -17.49
N TYR A 652 -43.62 -21.46 -16.66
CA TYR A 652 -44.98 -21.79 -17.08
C TYR A 652 -45.95 -20.60 -16.98
N LEU A 653 -45.45 -19.36 -16.90
CA LEU A 653 -46.25 -18.13 -16.73
C LEU A 653 -47.46 -18.06 -17.67
N LYS A 654 -47.30 -18.47 -18.93
CA LYS A 654 -48.38 -18.46 -19.94
C LYS A 654 -49.59 -19.34 -19.59
N SER A 655 -49.43 -20.28 -18.66
CA SER A 655 -50.53 -21.12 -18.16
C SER A 655 -51.32 -20.49 -17.03
N ILE A 656 -50.78 -19.44 -16.38
CA ILE A 656 -51.36 -18.81 -15.19
C ILE A 656 -51.64 -17.31 -15.36
N ALA A 657 -51.16 -16.70 -16.44
CA ALA A 657 -51.27 -15.27 -16.71
C ALA A 657 -51.54 -15.01 -18.21
N ASP A 658 -52.25 -13.92 -18.50
CA ASP A 658 -52.45 -13.45 -19.88
C ASP A 658 -51.26 -12.60 -20.34
N THR A 659 -50.24 -13.28 -20.87
CA THR A 659 -49.05 -12.64 -21.43
C THR A 659 -49.25 -12.10 -22.85
N GLY A 660 -50.43 -12.31 -23.46
CA GLY A 660 -50.71 -11.89 -24.83
C GLY A 660 -49.64 -12.33 -25.84
N ALA A 661 -49.01 -11.34 -26.49
CA ALA A 661 -47.96 -11.56 -27.48
C ALA A 661 -46.55 -11.70 -26.88
N ILE A 662 -46.38 -11.49 -25.57
CA ILE A 662 -45.10 -11.67 -24.88
C ILE A 662 -44.86 -13.18 -24.73
N GLU A 663 -43.72 -13.63 -25.24
CA GLU A 663 -43.36 -15.05 -25.27
C GLU A 663 -42.46 -15.41 -24.09
N VAL A 664 -42.82 -16.46 -23.35
CA VAL A 664 -41.92 -17.08 -22.38
C VAL A 664 -40.95 -17.96 -23.15
N THR A 665 -39.63 -17.79 -22.99
CA THR A 665 -38.61 -18.44 -23.82
C THR A 665 -38.02 -19.72 -23.22
N THR A 666 -38.28 -20.00 -21.95
CA THR A 666 -37.87 -21.25 -21.28
C THR A 666 -38.55 -22.46 -21.91
N ARG A 667 -37.75 -23.47 -22.28
CA ARG A 667 -38.16 -24.74 -22.90
C ARG A 667 -37.39 -25.87 -22.26
N ASP A 668 -37.95 -27.08 -22.24
CA ASP A 668 -37.19 -28.27 -21.84
C ASP A 668 -36.04 -28.59 -22.83
N ILE A 669 -35.26 -29.65 -22.57
CA ILE A 669 -34.13 -30.01 -23.42
C ILE A 669 -34.53 -30.41 -24.85
N ASN A 670 -35.79 -30.81 -25.04
CA ASN A 670 -36.35 -31.21 -26.33
C ASN A 670 -37.09 -30.07 -27.03
N GLY A 671 -37.11 -28.86 -26.46
CA GLY A 671 -37.80 -27.70 -27.01
C GLY A 671 -39.29 -27.62 -26.68
N ASN A 672 -39.80 -28.44 -25.75
CA ASN A 672 -41.20 -28.37 -25.32
C ASN A 672 -41.43 -27.23 -24.33
N VAL A 673 -42.66 -26.73 -24.29
CA VAL A 673 -43.10 -25.70 -23.34
C VAL A 673 -43.14 -26.28 -21.92
N ILE A 674 -42.63 -25.52 -20.94
CA ILE A 674 -42.69 -25.87 -19.53
C ILE A 674 -44.11 -25.59 -18.99
N THR A 675 -44.63 -26.49 -18.17
CA THR A 675 -45.97 -26.37 -17.55
C THR A 675 -45.86 -26.52 -16.03
N GLY A 676 -46.90 -26.12 -15.29
CA GLY A 676 -46.91 -26.29 -13.82
C GLY A 676 -46.84 -27.74 -13.34
N THR A 677 -47.01 -28.73 -14.22
CA THR A 677 -46.85 -30.17 -13.90
C THR A 677 -45.49 -30.74 -14.31
N THR A 678 -44.64 -29.95 -14.97
CA THR A 678 -43.26 -30.33 -15.30
C THR A 678 -42.45 -30.52 -14.01
N SER A 679 -41.65 -31.59 -13.93
CA SER A 679 -40.83 -31.89 -12.75
C SER A 679 -39.85 -30.77 -12.43
N VAL A 680 -39.57 -30.56 -11.13
CA VAL A 680 -38.68 -29.48 -10.62
C VAL A 680 -37.35 -29.49 -11.35
N ASP A 681 -36.69 -30.65 -11.46
CA ASP A 681 -35.37 -30.78 -12.11
C ASP A 681 -35.39 -30.24 -13.55
N VAL A 682 -36.45 -30.52 -14.31
CA VAL A 682 -36.58 -30.06 -15.71
C VAL A 682 -36.85 -28.55 -15.76
N GLN A 683 -37.57 -28.00 -14.79
CA GLN A 683 -37.76 -26.55 -14.68
C GLN A 683 -36.44 -25.86 -14.32
N VAL A 684 -35.70 -26.37 -13.34
CA VAL A 684 -34.37 -25.87 -12.95
C VAL A 684 -33.40 -25.92 -14.13
N ASP A 685 -33.30 -27.05 -14.83
CA ASP A 685 -32.46 -27.21 -16.02
C ASP A 685 -32.82 -26.21 -17.13
N SER A 686 -34.12 -25.93 -17.29
CA SER A 686 -34.58 -24.91 -18.24
C SER A 686 -34.17 -23.51 -17.82
N ILE A 687 -34.23 -23.19 -16.53
CA ILE A 687 -33.86 -21.89 -15.99
C ILE A 687 -32.35 -21.68 -16.11
N ILE A 688 -31.54 -22.66 -15.66
CA ILE A 688 -30.07 -22.63 -15.76
C ILE A 688 -29.64 -22.35 -17.20
N ARG A 689 -30.17 -23.08 -18.19
CA ARG A 689 -29.84 -22.86 -19.60
C ARG A 689 -30.22 -21.46 -20.11
N ASN A 690 -31.29 -20.87 -19.58
CA ASN A 690 -31.73 -19.54 -19.97
C ASN A 690 -30.84 -18.44 -19.38
N ILE A 691 -30.48 -18.52 -18.10
CA ILE A 691 -29.71 -17.46 -17.42
C ILE A 691 -28.19 -17.56 -17.64
N THR A 692 -27.65 -18.75 -17.93
CA THR A 692 -26.20 -18.97 -18.05
C THR A 692 -25.51 -18.02 -19.04
N PRO A 693 -26.03 -17.76 -20.26
CA PRO A 693 -25.41 -16.82 -21.19
C PRO A 693 -25.28 -15.41 -20.62
N GLU A 694 -26.27 -14.96 -19.84
CA GLU A 694 -26.27 -13.63 -19.24
C GLU A 694 -25.28 -13.54 -18.07
N VAL A 695 -25.26 -14.55 -17.20
CA VAL A 695 -24.28 -14.61 -16.10
C VAL A 695 -22.86 -14.55 -16.67
N GLN A 696 -22.58 -15.31 -17.73
CA GLN A 696 -21.29 -15.29 -18.41
C GLN A 696 -20.99 -13.93 -19.07
N ALA A 697 -21.98 -13.31 -19.70
CA ALA A 697 -21.82 -11.98 -20.31
C ALA A 697 -21.41 -10.94 -19.26
N LEU A 698 -22.06 -10.92 -18.10
CA LEU A 698 -21.70 -10.04 -16.99
C LEU A 698 -20.30 -10.35 -16.46
N SER A 699 -19.99 -11.63 -16.17
CA SER A 699 -18.68 -12.03 -15.67
C SER A 699 -17.52 -11.68 -16.61
N ASN A 700 -17.72 -11.80 -17.93
CA ASN A 700 -16.71 -11.46 -18.93
C ASN A 700 -16.37 -9.96 -18.97
N THR A 701 -17.20 -9.10 -18.36
CA THR A 701 -16.92 -7.66 -18.21
C THR A 701 -16.22 -7.32 -16.89
N GLY A 702 -15.79 -8.32 -16.12
CA GLY A 702 -15.13 -8.15 -14.83
C GLY A 702 -16.10 -8.07 -13.64
N ILE A 703 -17.41 -8.22 -13.85
CA ILE A 703 -18.41 -8.23 -12.78
C ILE A 703 -18.34 -9.56 -12.04
N ASN A 704 -18.03 -9.49 -10.75
CA ASN A 704 -17.86 -10.66 -9.88
C ASN A 704 -18.88 -10.72 -8.73
N LYS A 705 -19.93 -9.89 -8.79
CA LYS A 705 -21.04 -9.82 -7.85
C LYS A 705 -22.35 -9.89 -8.64
N ILE A 706 -23.04 -11.01 -8.60
CA ILE A 706 -24.24 -11.26 -9.41
C ILE A 706 -25.40 -11.74 -8.54
N ILE A 707 -26.55 -11.06 -8.67
CA ILE A 707 -27.79 -11.36 -7.97
C ILE A 707 -28.81 -11.89 -8.99
N LEU A 708 -29.47 -12.99 -8.66
CA LEU A 708 -30.62 -13.52 -9.40
C LEU A 708 -31.92 -13.25 -8.64
N MET A 709 -32.82 -12.49 -9.25
CA MET A 709 -34.18 -12.27 -8.78
C MET A 709 -35.12 -13.22 -9.50
N THR A 710 -35.92 -13.97 -8.75
CA THR A 710 -36.81 -14.99 -9.30
C THR A 710 -38.25 -14.79 -8.83
N HIS A 711 -39.21 -15.07 -9.70
CA HIS A 711 -40.63 -15.16 -9.36
C HIS A 711 -41.21 -16.50 -9.85
N LEU A 712 -40.90 -17.58 -9.13
CA LEU A 712 -41.11 -18.96 -9.62
C LEU A 712 -42.38 -19.63 -9.11
N GLN A 713 -43.19 -18.94 -8.30
CA GLN A 713 -44.42 -19.45 -7.64
C GLN A 713 -44.16 -20.52 -6.55
N GLU A 714 -43.07 -21.27 -6.66
CA GLU A 714 -42.76 -22.39 -5.78
C GLU A 714 -41.34 -22.31 -5.26
N SER A 715 -41.20 -22.06 -3.96
CA SER A 715 -39.91 -21.96 -3.27
C SER A 715 -39.02 -23.19 -3.41
N ARG A 716 -39.60 -24.39 -3.55
CA ARG A 716 -38.82 -25.62 -3.78
C ARG A 716 -38.05 -25.60 -5.09
N ILE A 717 -38.51 -24.85 -6.10
CA ILE A 717 -37.79 -24.66 -7.37
C ILE A 717 -36.62 -23.71 -7.16
N GLU A 718 -36.83 -22.63 -6.41
CA GLU A 718 -35.79 -21.64 -6.07
C GLU A 718 -34.65 -22.26 -5.25
N ILE A 719 -34.97 -23.12 -4.29
CA ILE A 719 -33.98 -23.88 -3.50
C ILE A 719 -33.18 -24.81 -4.41
N ALA A 720 -33.85 -25.62 -5.24
CA ALA A 720 -33.18 -26.54 -6.15
C ALA A 720 -32.32 -25.80 -7.19
N LEU A 721 -32.78 -24.64 -7.65
CA LEU A 721 -32.02 -23.77 -8.55
C LEU A 721 -30.75 -23.23 -7.90
N ALA A 722 -30.81 -22.77 -6.65
CA ALA A 722 -29.64 -22.30 -5.92
C ALA A 722 -28.60 -23.42 -5.73
N GLU A 723 -29.04 -24.63 -5.37
CA GLU A 723 -28.18 -25.80 -5.24
C GLU A 723 -27.48 -26.17 -6.56
N GLU A 724 -28.22 -26.17 -7.67
CA GLU A 724 -27.67 -26.49 -8.99
C GLU A 724 -26.70 -25.41 -9.50
N MET A 725 -27.03 -24.12 -9.35
CA MET A 725 -26.11 -23.02 -9.72
C MET A 725 -24.77 -23.10 -8.98
N ALA A 726 -24.83 -23.45 -7.69
CA ALA A 726 -23.63 -23.65 -6.88
C ALA A 726 -22.83 -24.89 -7.31
N ALA A 727 -23.51 -26.01 -7.58
CA ALA A 727 -22.87 -27.23 -8.06
C ALA A 727 -22.13 -27.00 -9.40
N LEU A 728 -22.70 -26.17 -10.27
CA LEU A 728 -22.11 -25.80 -11.56
C LEU A 728 -21.05 -24.70 -11.47
N GLY A 729 -20.91 -24.03 -10.33
CA GLY A 729 -20.03 -22.87 -10.18
C GLY A 729 -20.41 -21.71 -11.10
N LEU A 730 -21.72 -21.49 -11.31
CA LEU A 730 -22.23 -20.60 -12.36
C LEU A 730 -21.84 -19.13 -12.17
N GLY A 731 -21.43 -18.71 -10.97
CA GLY A 731 -20.98 -17.34 -10.69
C GLY A 731 -22.09 -16.38 -10.25
N VAL A 732 -23.25 -16.91 -9.85
CA VAL A 732 -24.29 -16.17 -9.12
C VAL A 732 -23.98 -16.24 -7.63
N ASP A 733 -24.09 -15.12 -6.91
CA ASP A 733 -23.76 -15.01 -5.49
C ASP A 733 -25.01 -15.04 -4.59
N LEU A 734 -26.13 -14.47 -5.05
CA LEU A 734 -27.38 -14.41 -4.29
C LEU A 734 -28.59 -14.74 -5.16
N LEU A 735 -29.58 -15.42 -4.57
CA LEU A 735 -30.90 -15.64 -5.16
C LEU A 735 -31.98 -15.07 -4.24
N PHE A 736 -32.86 -14.24 -4.79
CA PHE A 736 -34.07 -13.76 -4.10
C PHE A 736 -35.32 -14.28 -4.80
N GLY A 737 -36.16 -14.98 -4.04
CA GLY A 737 -37.39 -15.60 -4.53
C GLY A 737 -38.65 -14.74 -4.40
N GLY A 738 -39.70 -15.14 -5.11
CA GLY A 738 -41.00 -14.46 -5.18
C GLY A 738 -42.10 -15.40 -5.69
N GLY A 739 -43.36 -15.10 -5.36
CA GLY A 739 -44.54 -15.83 -5.83
C GLY A 739 -44.99 -17.01 -5.00
N SER A 740 -44.17 -17.46 -4.05
CA SER A 740 -44.55 -18.54 -3.13
C SER A 740 -45.20 -18.04 -1.84
N HIS A 741 -45.11 -16.73 -1.58
CA HIS A 741 -45.42 -16.08 -0.31
C HIS A 741 -44.72 -16.73 0.89
N GLN A 742 -43.67 -17.52 0.66
CA GLN A 742 -43.02 -18.26 1.71
C GLN A 742 -42.28 -17.29 2.63
N GLN A 743 -42.71 -17.23 3.88
CA GLN A 743 -42.03 -16.44 4.89
C GLN A 743 -40.64 -17.02 5.19
N MET A 744 -39.62 -16.21 4.94
CA MET A 744 -38.22 -16.55 5.21
C MET A 744 -37.68 -15.74 6.40
N SER A 745 -38.23 -15.94 7.60
CA SER A 745 -37.79 -15.23 8.81
C SER A 745 -37.42 -16.18 9.95
N SER A 746 -36.32 -15.92 10.67
CA SER A 746 -36.09 -16.55 12.00
C SER A 746 -36.14 -15.54 13.14
N SER A 747 -36.23 -16.08 14.35
CA SER A 747 -36.05 -15.36 15.61
C SER A 747 -34.65 -14.76 15.82
N THR A 748 -33.69 -14.95 14.90
CA THR A 748 -32.33 -14.41 14.95
C THR A 748 -31.97 -13.57 13.71
N GLY A 749 -32.93 -13.29 12.81
CA GLY A 749 -32.67 -12.55 11.56
C GLY A 749 -32.08 -13.40 10.41
N VAL A 750 -32.07 -14.73 10.51
CA VAL A 750 -31.58 -15.67 9.47
C VAL A 750 -32.57 -16.85 9.29
N PRO A 751 -33.26 -17.03 8.14
CA PRO A 751 -34.45 -17.89 8.00
C PRO A 751 -34.26 -19.35 8.47
N PRO A 752 -35.21 -19.96 9.21
CA PRO A 752 -35.22 -21.38 9.51
C PRO A 752 -36.10 -22.11 8.48
N TYR A 753 -35.77 -23.34 8.09
CA TYR A 753 -36.73 -24.45 8.17
C TYR A 753 -36.06 -25.79 7.84
N GLY A 754 -36.08 -26.71 8.82
CA GLY A 754 -36.03 -28.16 8.60
C GLY A 754 -37.43 -28.69 8.26
N LYS A 755 -37.60 -29.83 7.60
CA LYS A 755 -37.21 -31.17 8.06
C LYS A 755 -36.92 -32.12 6.87
N MET A 756 -35.75 -32.75 6.84
CA MET A 756 -35.58 -34.20 7.03
C MET A 756 -34.12 -34.68 6.94
N LYS A 757 -33.77 -35.59 7.88
CA LYS A 757 -32.57 -36.44 8.06
C LYS A 757 -31.41 -35.90 8.93
N PRO A 758 -31.00 -36.66 9.97
CA PRO A 758 -29.98 -36.25 10.93
C PRO A 758 -28.58 -36.54 10.38
N ASN A 759 -27.80 -35.48 10.13
CA ASN A 759 -26.34 -35.35 10.30
C ASN A 759 -25.72 -34.43 9.24
N LYS A 760 -25.73 -33.11 9.54
CA LYS A 760 -24.78 -32.03 9.16
C LYS A 760 -25.55 -30.69 9.17
N ILE A 761 -25.19 -29.77 10.08
CA ILE A 761 -25.92 -28.52 10.35
C ILE A 761 -24.90 -27.37 10.36
N THR A 762 -24.93 -26.50 9.34
CA THR A 762 -24.39 -25.11 9.34
C THR A 762 -25.16 -24.28 8.28
N ASP A 763 -25.62 -23.09 8.67
CA ASP A 763 -26.07 -21.89 7.94
C ASP A 763 -26.58 -22.01 6.49
N SER A 764 -27.90 -21.86 6.26
CA SER A 764 -28.53 -22.33 5.01
C SER A 764 -29.44 -21.36 4.25
N TYR A 765 -28.96 -20.13 4.00
CA TYR A 765 -29.32 -19.34 2.80
C TYR A 765 -28.09 -18.93 1.98
N CYS A 766 -26.93 -18.76 2.62
CA CYS A 766 -25.63 -18.56 1.96
C CYS A 766 -24.85 -19.86 1.68
N ASN A 767 -25.28 -21.02 2.21
CA ASN A 767 -24.51 -22.28 2.11
C ASN A 767 -24.11 -22.73 0.70
N PRO A 768 -24.93 -22.56 -0.35
CA PRO A 768 -24.51 -22.97 -1.68
C PRO A 768 -23.49 -21.99 -2.28
N PHE A 769 -23.40 -20.74 -1.81
CA PHE A 769 -22.54 -19.70 -2.40
C PHE A 769 -21.36 -19.33 -1.48
N PRO A 770 -20.15 -19.84 -1.74
CA PRO A 770 -18.98 -19.65 -0.87
C PRO A 770 -18.44 -18.21 -0.80
N LYS A 771 -18.98 -17.26 -1.58
CA LYS A 771 -18.49 -15.88 -1.72
C LYS A 771 -19.24 -14.82 -0.89
N CYS A 772 -20.26 -15.20 -0.12
CA CYS A 772 -21.14 -14.24 0.58
C CYS A 772 -20.55 -13.56 1.84
N THR A 773 -19.23 -13.58 2.05
CA THR A 773 -18.60 -12.91 3.19
C THR A 773 -18.67 -11.39 3.02
N GLY A 774 -19.42 -10.68 3.87
CA GLY A 774 -19.52 -9.21 3.86
C GLY A 774 -20.86 -8.61 3.40
N VAL A 775 -21.89 -9.43 3.15
CA VAL A 775 -23.25 -8.94 2.82
C VAL A 775 -24.14 -8.99 4.06
N GLU A 776 -24.71 -7.84 4.47
CA GLU A 776 -25.72 -7.79 5.54
C GLU A 776 -27.12 -7.70 4.90
N ILE A 777 -27.87 -8.80 4.98
CA ILE A 777 -29.26 -8.88 4.50
C ILE A 777 -30.18 -8.47 5.64
N ILE A 778 -30.85 -7.32 5.51
CA ILE A 778 -31.77 -6.82 6.53
C ILE A 778 -33.16 -6.68 5.91
N GLY A 779 -34.01 -7.67 6.16
CA GLY A 779 -35.44 -7.64 5.82
C GLY A 779 -35.81 -8.41 4.56
N LEU A 780 -36.49 -9.54 4.75
CA LEU A 780 -37.33 -10.20 3.76
C LEU A 780 -38.78 -9.89 4.13
N PHE A 781 -39.42 -8.98 3.40
CA PHE A 781 -40.84 -8.64 3.61
C PHE A 781 -41.66 -9.36 2.56
N THR A 782 -42.44 -10.36 2.97
CA THR A 782 -43.12 -11.29 2.05
C THR A 782 -44.59 -10.94 1.80
N SER A 783 -45.10 -9.83 2.35
CA SER A 783 -46.39 -9.21 1.95
C SER A 783 -46.67 -7.89 2.69
N ILE A 784 -47.57 -7.08 2.11
CA ILE A 784 -48.24 -5.90 2.73
C ILE A 784 -49.48 -6.40 3.52
N GLN A 785 -49.34 -7.49 4.28
CA GLN A 785 -50.36 -8.03 5.18
C GLN A 785 -49.74 -8.16 6.58
N PRO A 786 -50.51 -8.07 7.68
CA PRO A 786 -49.97 -7.67 8.98
C PRO A 786 -49.03 -8.73 9.56
N GLN A 787 -47.76 -8.36 9.72
CA GLN A 787 -46.81 -9.03 10.60
C GLN A 787 -46.02 -7.94 11.33
N ILE A 788 -46.37 -7.71 12.60
CA ILE A 788 -45.59 -6.88 13.52
C ILE A 788 -44.24 -7.56 13.71
N ILE A 789 -43.17 -6.98 13.18
CA ILE A 789 -41.80 -7.29 13.60
C ILE A 789 -41.27 -6.03 14.27
N ALA A 790 -41.38 -6.00 15.60
CA ALA A 790 -40.58 -5.11 16.41
C ALA A 790 -39.12 -5.58 16.32
N THR A 791 -38.24 -4.70 15.86
CA THR A 791 -36.80 -4.78 16.10
C THR A 791 -36.49 -4.51 17.56
#